data_AF-A0AAN5YNT5-F1
#
_entry.id   AF-A0AAN5YNT5-F1
#
_cell.length_a   1.000
_cell.length_b   1.000
_cell.length_c   1.000
_cell.angle_alpha   90.00
_cell.angle_beta   90.00
_cell.angle_gamma   90.00
#
_symmetry.space_group_name_H-M   'P 1'
#
loop_
_entity.id
_entity.type
_entity.pdbx_description
1 polymer ?
#
loop_
_entity_poly.entity_id
_entity_poly.type
_entity_poly.pdbx_seq_one_letter_code
_entity_poly.pdbx_strand_id
1 'polypeptide(L)'
;MTSKCCSGKRRSSALSTHSLDPLSADEITTAATLLRQHAHPTTLKFNCITLHEPLKAELNAFLSGTGPRPARRAFSIVLKKGTPEVSEAIVNLTTKKVESWKSVKDVMPTLTLDDLSIVEHIASKDPRVVEACREIGITDMSRVYFDAWAIGIDERWGFERRLQQALPYYRSSKRDNQYAHPLDFTIVADTETQEILSVDVRRVNGERTPVPLDEHNYLPQFIKDQYRPERLKPIEIRQPEGVSFRMNGNEIEWAGLKMHVGFNYREGIVLSNVRIDDPYENRERKLFHRVSVVEMVVPYGCPKPPHHKKHAFDVGEYGSGFMTNSLKLGCDCKGAIQYLDAVLATSTGDATVIENAICIHEEDNGLLYKHTDFRDGNVISARDRKLIISQIITAANYEYAFYHTFTLDGTYKLEVKLTGMLNTYCLHPSEQAAPFGTEIARGLDAQNHQHIFSLRVDPEIDGPNNTVVQSDAVPMADPVGSPANPYGNGFYAKKTSLRTALQGIADYCHETSRGWDITNPSRLNPSTGKPIAYKILNNNCPALLAKPGSTVHKRAGFARHALWVLPYRDHEIFPAGQYVCQSTGEEDHPHNATIVDWAARNESIEDTDIVCYIQFGLTHFPRTEDFPIMPAEPVSVMLRASNFFQKNPALWVPPSDVRSKPHHSQGVDVHLAGAAQLIQLYFQKKTPDASIIATGAWARLFLESFMFHVATSIPFQLTSTQSTTIDSAFSLAENILEVLCRPQISVDATSPVLGVPPKLFHYIYTIARMYQQYPCGVDISYCNELEQDLRRWDTLMTGTATPEVLTGPRLYVLCSRILLNRLMHPGSQTDNFLSELISHAILLVTQLQPAQDYFAEYYSWPFLVLGTCAEKHSDRQILLSQIQGFWQATNNGTMRRLENMLTAYWTNGKSSAQNNLWLI
;
A
#
# COMPACT_ATOMS: atom_id res chain seq x y z
N MET A 1 -24.32 -33.18 23.75
CA MET A 1 -23.51 -33.33 24.97
C MET A 1 -23.03 -31.95 25.39
N THR A 2 -23.47 -31.52 26.56
CA THR A 2 -23.15 -30.23 27.21
C THR A 2 -21.73 -30.24 27.76
N SER A 3 -20.92 -29.21 27.50
CA SER A 3 -19.90 -28.77 28.46
C SER A 3 -19.89 -27.24 28.56
N LYS A 4 -20.00 -26.80 29.81
CA LYS A 4 -19.97 -25.41 30.28
C LYS A 4 -18.54 -24.88 30.16
N CYS A 5 -18.37 -23.67 29.64
CA CYS A 5 -17.19 -22.85 29.91
C CYS A 5 -17.60 -21.64 30.75
N CYS A 6 -16.91 -21.50 31.89
CA CYS A 6 -17.20 -20.55 32.96
C CYS A 6 -17.02 -19.10 32.52
N SER A 7 -18.07 -18.30 32.75
CA SER A 7 -18.04 -16.84 32.69
C SER A 7 -17.26 -16.27 33.87
N GLY A 8 -15.94 -16.13 33.72
CA GLY A 8 -15.14 -15.27 34.60
C GLY A 8 -15.36 -13.81 34.22
N LYS A 9 -16.14 -13.07 35.02
CA LYS A 9 -16.17 -11.60 34.97
C LYS A 9 -14.77 -11.06 35.28
N ARG A 10 -13.94 -10.85 34.26
CA ARG A 10 -12.84 -9.88 34.36
C ARG A 10 -13.50 -8.52 34.59
N ARG A 11 -13.31 -7.94 35.78
CA ARG A 11 -13.43 -6.49 35.95
C ARG A 11 -12.43 -5.88 34.95
N SER A 12 -12.93 -5.38 33.82
CA SER A 12 -12.15 -4.48 32.99
C SER A 12 -11.82 -3.29 33.87
N SER A 13 -10.54 -3.07 34.17
CA SER A 13 -10.09 -1.71 34.44
C SER A 13 -10.60 -0.88 33.27
N ALA A 14 -11.48 0.10 33.52
CA ALA A 14 -11.94 1.00 32.48
C ALA A 14 -10.68 1.55 31.79
N LEU A 15 -10.45 1.17 30.53
CA LEU A 15 -9.43 1.78 29.71
C LEU A 15 -9.71 3.28 29.78
N SER A 16 -8.78 4.04 30.33
CA SER A 16 -8.90 5.49 30.42
C SER A 16 -9.11 5.99 28.99
N THR A 17 -10.32 6.47 28.69
CA THR A 17 -10.63 7.10 27.39
C THR A 17 -9.59 8.19 27.09
N HIS A 18 -9.14 8.31 25.86
CA HIS A 18 -8.25 9.40 25.47
C HIS A 18 -9.07 10.71 25.42
N SER A 19 -8.47 11.86 25.74
CA SER A 19 -9.20 13.15 25.80
C SER A 19 -9.77 13.59 24.45
N LEU A 20 -9.22 13.07 23.36
CA LEU A 20 -9.68 13.28 21.98
C LEU A 20 -10.62 12.20 21.44
N ASP A 21 -10.91 11.14 22.21
CA ASP A 21 -11.86 10.12 21.73
C ASP A 21 -13.21 10.78 21.41
N PRO A 22 -13.89 10.42 20.31
CA PRO A 22 -15.24 10.88 20.03
C PRO A 22 -16.18 10.63 21.22
N LEU A 23 -17.30 11.35 21.29
CA LEU A 23 -18.29 11.11 22.34
C LEU A 23 -18.85 9.68 22.20
N SER A 24 -18.92 8.98 23.32
CA SER A 24 -19.64 7.70 23.40
C SER A 24 -21.16 7.90 23.32
N ALA A 25 -21.89 6.81 23.07
CA ALA A 25 -23.35 6.83 23.03
C ALA A 25 -23.98 7.33 24.35
N ASP A 26 -23.39 6.97 25.49
CA ASP A 26 -23.82 7.42 26.81
C ASP A 26 -23.55 8.92 27.03
N GLU A 27 -22.41 9.42 26.53
CA GLU A 27 -22.07 10.84 26.60
C GLU A 27 -23.01 11.70 25.73
N ILE A 28 -23.35 11.24 24.53
CA ILE A 28 -24.34 11.90 23.65
C ILE A 28 -25.71 11.94 24.34
N THR A 29 -26.18 10.81 24.86
CA THR A 29 -27.47 10.71 25.56
C THR A 29 -27.52 11.62 26.80
N THR A 30 -26.40 11.69 27.54
CA THR A 30 -26.26 12.57 28.71
C THR A 30 -26.31 14.04 28.30
N ALA A 31 -25.57 14.44 27.26
CA ALA A 31 -25.59 15.81 26.74
C ALA A 31 -27.00 16.21 26.29
N ALA A 32 -27.67 15.38 25.50
CA ALA A 32 -29.04 15.62 25.03
C ALA A 32 -30.01 15.81 26.21
N THR A 33 -29.90 14.98 27.25
CA THR A 33 -30.74 15.08 28.45
C THR A 33 -30.55 16.40 29.18
N LEU A 34 -29.31 16.82 29.39
CA LEU A 34 -28.98 18.09 30.07
C LEU A 34 -29.47 19.29 29.26
N LEU A 35 -29.34 19.25 27.93
CA LEU A 35 -29.80 20.32 27.04
C LEU A 35 -31.33 20.42 27.02
N ARG A 36 -32.06 19.30 26.97
CA ARG A 36 -33.53 19.30 27.07
C ARG A 36 -34.01 19.86 28.41
N GLN A 37 -33.34 19.50 29.51
CA GLN A 37 -33.66 20.03 30.83
C GLN A 37 -33.42 21.54 30.92
N HIS A 38 -32.31 22.02 30.35
CA HIS A 38 -31.97 23.44 30.33
C HIS A 38 -32.96 24.27 29.49
N ALA A 39 -33.41 23.76 28.35
CA ALA A 39 -34.30 24.48 27.44
C ALA A 39 -35.79 24.39 27.78
N HIS A 40 -36.18 23.55 28.76
CA HIS A 40 -37.57 23.32 29.12
C HIS A 40 -38.30 24.64 29.43
N PRO A 41 -39.53 24.87 28.90
CA PRO A 41 -40.41 23.92 28.21
C PRO A 41 -40.22 23.81 26.68
N THR A 42 -39.17 24.42 26.11
CA THR A 42 -38.92 24.41 24.66
C THR A 42 -38.59 23.02 24.16
N THR A 43 -39.26 22.59 23.08
CA THR A 43 -38.91 21.33 22.41
C THR A 43 -37.75 21.57 21.45
N LEU A 44 -36.65 20.83 21.67
CA LEU A 44 -35.45 20.91 20.85
C LEU A 44 -35.46 19.90 19.70
N LYS A 45 -34.83 20.28 18.60
CA LYS A 45 -34.32 19.43 17.53
C LYS A 45 -32.80 19.57 17.54
N PHE A 46 -32.07 18.47 17.65
CA PHE A 46 -30.61 18.50 17.65
C PHE A 46 -30.13 18.51 16.20
N ASN A 47 -29.19 19.40 15.88
CA ASN A 47 -28.49 19.35 14.60
C ASN A 47 -27.22 18.49 14.72
N CYS A 48 -26.48 18.69 15.81
CA CYS A 48 -25.35 17.85 16.17
C CYS A 48 -25.16 17.82 17.69
N ILE A 49 -24.56 16.75 18.18
CA ILE A 49 -23.93 16.67 19.50
C ILE A 49 -22.58 16.00 19.26
N THR A 50 -21.50 16.75 19.41
CA THR A 50 -20.14 16.30 19.08
C THR A 50 -19.18 16.64 20.21
N LEU A 51 -18.00 16.02 20.19
CA LEU A 51 -16.93 16.38 21.12
C LEU A 51 -16.58 17.86 20.93
N HIS A 52 -16.55 18.62 22.03
CA HIS A 52 -15.87 19.89 22.06
C HIS A 52 -14.41 19.59 22.39
N GLU A 53 -13.57 19.50 21.36
CA GLU A 53 -12.15 19.17 21.53
C GLU A 53 -11.51 20.10 22.58
N PRO A 54 -10.67 19.58 23.50
CA PRO A 54 -9.96 20.42 24.45
C PRO A 54 -9.13 21.49 23.76
N LEU A 55 -8.90 22.62 24.44
CA LEU A 55 -8.00 23.65 23.93
C LEU A 55 -6.60 23.04 23.72
N LYS A 56 -5.89 23.46 22.65
CA LYS A 56 -4.56 22.89 22.32
C LYS A 56 -3.58 23.00 23.49
N ALA A 57 -3.61 24.12 24.21
CA ALA A 57 -2.78 24.33 25.39
C ALA A 57 -3.12 23.36 26.54
N GLU A 58 -4.40 23.11 26.81
CA GLU A 58 -4.85 22.17 27.85
C GLU A 58 -4.47 20.73 27.50
N LEU A 59 -4.67 20.33 26.25
CA LEU A 59 -4.31 19.01 25.78
C LEU A 59 -2.80 18.78 25.83
N ASN A 60 -2.01 19.73 25.33
CA ASN A 60 -0.55 19.64 25.34
C ASN A 60 -0.02 19.54 26.77
N ALA A 61 -0.56 20.32 27.71
CA ALA A 61 -0.18 20.25 29.13
C ALA A 61 -0.54 18.90 29.76
N PHE A 62 -1.68 18.31 29.40
CA PHE A 62 -2.07 16.98 29.87
C PHE A 62 -1.15 15.88 29.31
N LEU A 63 -0.90 15.89 28.00
CA LEU A 63 -0.07 14.88 27.32
C LEU A 63 1.39 14.92 27.80
N SER A 64 1.90 16.09 28.19
CA SER A 64 3.24 16.24 28.79
C SER A 64 3.28 15.93 30.29
N GLY A 65 2.12 15.67 30.93
CA GLY A 65 2.02 15.44 32.38
C GLY A 65 2.21 16.70 33.24
N THR A 66 2.19 17.91 32.64
CA THR A 66 2.35 19.18 33.36
C THR A 66 1.02 19.83 33.75
N GLY A 67 -0.10 19.31 33.26
CA GLY A 67 -1.45 19.81 33.52
C GLY A 67 -2.44 18.69 33.86
N PRO A 68 -3.62 19.04 34.40
CA PRO A 68 -4.67 18.07 34.67
C PRO A 68 -5.28 17.54 33.37
N ARG A 69 -6.01 16.43 33.48
CA ARG A 69 -6.84 15.95 32.38
C ARG A 69 -7.87 17.01 31.97
N PRO A 70 -8.02 17.37 30.68
CA PRO A 70 -9.00 18.35 30.25
C PRO A 70 -10.42 17.90 30.58
N ALA A 71 -11.29 18.86 30.90
CA ALA A 71 -12.69 18.56 31.15
C ALA A 71 -13.36 18.03 29.89
N ARG A 72 -14.19 16.99 30.04
CA ARG A 72 -14.89 16.36 28.92
C ARG A 72 -16.12 17.19 28.57
N ARG A 73 -16.16 17.74 27.36
CA ARG A 73 -17.22 18.65 26.90
C ARG A 73 -17.86 18.19 25.60
N ALA A 74 -19.15 18.43 25.47
CA ALA A 74 -19.90 18.27 24.24
C ALA A 74 -20.32 19.64 23.71
N PHE A 75 -20.12 19.87 22.41
CA PHE A 75 -20.68 20.99 21.67
C PHE A 75 -21.94 20.52 20.95
N SER A 76 -22.98 21.35 20.94
CA SER A 76 -24.22 21.06 20.24
C SER A 76 -24.76 22.29 19.55
N ILE A 77 -25.23 22.09 18.31
CA ILE A 77 -26.13 23.02 17.63
C ILE A 77 -27.54 22.47 17.77
N VAL A 78 -28.46 23.30 18.24
CA VAL A 78 -29.88 22.95 18.44
C VAL A 78 -30.79 23.95 17.76
N LEU A 79 -31.94 23.48 17.31
CA LEU A 79 -33.04 24.28 16.84
C LEU A 79 -34.23 24.16 17.78
N LYS A 80 -35.01 25.22 17.90
CA LYS A 80 -36.37 25.11 18.44
C LYS A 80 -37.24 24.44 17.38
N LYS A 81 -37.82 23.29 17.73
CA LYS A 81 -38.54 22.43 16.79
C LYS A 81 -39.64 23.21 16.04
N GLY A 82 -39.64 23.11 14.71
CA GLY A 82 -40.60 23.78 13.84
C GLY A 82 -40.30 25.24 13.53
N THR A 83 -39.11 25.74 13.91
CA THR A 83 -38.68 27.11 13.64
C THR A 83 -37.21 27.11 13.19
N PRO A 84 -36.74 28.14 12.46
CA PRO A 84 -35.33 28.31 12.13
C PRO A 84 -34.49 28.90 13.28
N GLU A 85 -35.02 29.00 14.51
CA GLU A 85 -34.28 29.57 15.64
C GLU A 85 -33.16 28.62 16.09
N VAL A 86 -31.89 29.03 15.93
CA VAL A 86 -30.69 28.24 16.22
C VAL A 86 -30.02 28.70 17.52
N SER A 87 -29.46 27.75 18.27
CA SER A 87 -28.57 28.04 19.40
C SER A 87 -27.38 27.07 19.46
N GLU A 88 -26.25 27.57 19.93
CA GLU A 88 -25.07 26.79 20.30
C GLU A 88 -25.09 26.52 21.80
N ALA A 89 -24.69 25.32 22.20
CA ALA A 89 -24.55 24.98 23.60
C ALA A 89 -23.30 24.14 23.86
N ILE A 90 -22.70 24.37 25.03
CA ILE A 90 -21.56 23.58 25.53
C ILE A 90 -22.00 22.91 26.82
N VAL A 91 -21.86 21.59 26.87
CA VAL A 91 -22.17 20.76 28.03
C VAL A 91 -20.89 20.19 28.59
N ASN A 92 -20.60 20.47 29.86
CA ASN A 92 -19.53 19.78 30.58
C ASN A 92 -20.07 18.47 31.13
N LEU A 93 -19.61 17.37 30.55
CA LEU A 93 -20.02 16.01 30.91
C LEU A 93 -19.40 15.54 32.23
N THR A 94 -18.25 16.11 32.61
CA THR A 94 -17.61 15.84 33.90
C THR A 94 -18.43 16.42 35.05
N THR A 95 -18.90 17.66 34.92
CA THR A 95 -19.70 18.34 35.96
C THR A 95 -21.21 18.17 35.79
N LYS A 96 -21.64 17.61 34.64
CA LYS A 96 -23.04 17.44 34.21
C LYS A 96 -23.81 18.76 34.19
N LYS A 97 -23.22 19.80 33.60
CA LYS A 97 -23.82 21.15 33.51
C LYS A 97 -23.73 21.70 32.09
N VAL A 98 -24.74 22.47 31.70
CA VAL A 98 -24.65 23.36 30.53
C VAL A 98 -23.82 24.57 30.94
N GLU A 99 -22.65 24.74 30.33
CA GLU A 99 -21.72 25.84 30.61
C GLU A 99 -22.02 27.08 29.77
N SER A 100 -22.55 26.89 28.56
CA SER A 100 -22.88 27.96 27.62
C SER A 100 -24.14 27.62 26.85
N TRP A 101 -24.97 28.63 26.61
CA TRP A 101 -26.11 28.61 25.69
C TRP A 101 -26.17 29.96 24.97
N LYS A 102 -25.98 29.96 23.65
CA LYS A 102 -25.90 31.18 22.84
C LYS A 102 -26.85 31.07 21.65
N SER A 103 -27.81 31.98 21.57
CA SER A 103 -28.62 32.13 20.36
C SER A 103 -27.79 32.76 19.25
N VAL A 104 -27.86 32.17 18.06
CA VAL A 104 -27.20 32.67 16.85
C VAL A 104 -28.29 33.02 15.83
N LYS A 105 -28.07 34.11 15.09
CA LYS A 105 -29.03 34.68 14.15
C LYS A 105 -28.46 34.71 12.75
N ASP A 106 -29.36 34.76 11.77
CA ASP A 106 -29.04 34.88 10.34
C ASP A 106 -28.07 33.79 9.85
N VAL A 107 -28.26 32.58 10.38
CA VAL A 107 -27.47 31.39 10.07
C VAL A 107 -28.37 30.16 9.96
N MET A 108 -27.95 29.19 9.14
CA MET A 108 -28.62 27.88 9.06
C MET A 108 -27.59 26.76 9.20
N PRO A 109 -27.85 25.75 10.05
CA PRO A 109 -26.91 24.68 10.29
C PRO A 109 -27.04 23.58 9.24
N THR A 110 -25.99 22.74 9.16
CA THR A 110 -25.85 21.55 8.30
C THR A 110 -27.17 20.78 8.18
N LEU A 111 -27.60 20.41 6.98
CA LEU A 111 -28.73 19.53 6.75
C LEU A 111 -28.34 18.10 7.14
N THR A 112 -28.93 17.60 8.21
CA THR A 112 -28.75 16.22 8.65
C THR A 112 -29.46 15.24 7.71
N LEU A 113 -29.15 13.95 7.79
CA LEU A 113 -29.88 12.93 7.01
C LEU A 113 -31.39 12.95 7.31
N ASP A 114 -31.77 13.21 8.57
CA ASP A 114 -33.17 13.39 8.98
C ASP A 114 -33.81 14.60 8.26
N ASP A 115 -33.07 15.71 8.13
CA ASP A 115 -33.53 16.92 7.43
C ASP A 115 -33.78 16.65 5.94
N LEU A 116 -32.85 15.95 5.28
CA LEU A 116 -32.92 15.66 3.84
C LEU A 116 -34.12 14.77 3.48
N SER A 117 -34.48 13.83 4.37
CA SER A 117 -35.62 12.92 4.17
C SER A 117 -36.98 13.63 4.13
N ILE A 118 -37.08 14.83 4.72
CA ILE A 118 -38.33 15.59 4.81
C ILE A 118 -38.86 15.96 3.43
N VAL A 119 -37.98 16.47 2.55
CA VAL A 119 -38.39 17.00 1.24
C VAL A 119 -38.96 15.90 0.37
N GLU A 120 -38.32 14.73 0.32
CA GLU A 120 -38.83 13.58 -0.43
C GLU A 120 -40.23 13.15 0.06
N HIS A 121 -40.43 13.16 1.38
CA HIS A 121 -41.71 12.78 1.98
C HIS A 121 -42.86 13.74 1.63
N ILE A 122 -42.61 15.05 1.64
CA ILE A 122 -43.66 16.06 1.39
C ILE A 122 -43.85 16.33 -0.11
N ALA A 123 -42.79 16.28 -0.92
CA ALA A 123 -42.84 16.56 -2.35
C ALA A 123 -43.72 15.54 -3.10
N SER A 124 -43.64 14.26 -2.74
CA SER A 124 -44.43 13.18 -3.36
C SER A 124 -45.95 13.34 -3.20
N LYS A 125 -46.40 14.20 -2.28
CA LYS A 125 -47.82 14.42 -1.94
C LYS A 125 -48.31 15.82 -2.30
N ASP A 126 -47.43 16.75 -2.66
CA ASP A 126 -47.81 18.12 -2.93
C ASP A 126 -48.57 18.22 -4.27
N PRO A 127 -49.79 18.81 -4.30
CA PRO A 127 -50.59 18.88 -5.52
C PRO A 127 -49.90 19.57 -6.70
N ARG A 128 -49.02 20.55 -6.44
CA ARG A 128 -48.29 21.27 -7.51
C ARG A 128 -47.20 20.39 -8.11
N VAL A 129 -46.55 19.56 -7.31
CA VAL A 129 -45.54 18.59 -7.77
C VAL A 129 -46.22 17.49 -8.58
N VAL A 130 -47.32 16.94 -8.07
CA VAL A 130 -48.14 15.93 -8.78
C VAL A 130 -48.59 16.47 -10.13
N GLU A 131 -49.06 17.72 -10.18
CA GLU A 131 -49.45 18.38 -11.42
C GLU A 131 -48.27 18.55 -12.39
N ALA A 132 -47.10 19.00 -11.90
CA ALA A 132 -45.90 19.16 -12.70
C ALA A 132 -45.43 17.83 -13.32
N CYS A 133 -45.54 16.71 -12.59
CA CYS A 133 -45.29 15.36 -13.09
C CYS A 133 -46.34 14.90 -14.11
N ARG A 134 -47.63 15.18 -13.85
CA ARG A 134 -48.73 14.81 -14.74
C ARG A 134 -48.61 15.47 -16.11
N GLU A 135 -48.20 16.73 -16.17
CA GLU A 135 -47.96 17.47 -17.42
C GLU A 135 -46.91 16.82 -18.34
N ILE A 136 -45.96 16.06 -17.78
CA ILE A 136 -44.93 15.33 -18.54
C ILE A 136 -45.22 13.82 -18.61
N GLY A 137 -46.46 13.42 -18.33
CA GLY A 137 -46.95 12.04 -18.51
C GLY A 137 -46.68 11.10 -17.34
N ILE A 138 -46.21 11.60 -16.19
CA ILE A 138 -45.97 10.80 -14.98
C ILE A 138 -47.19 10.88 -14.07
N THR A 139 -47.91 9.77 -13.91
CA THR A 139 -49.07 9.68 -13.01
C THR A 139 -48.80 8.85 -11.75
N ASP A 140 -47.74 8.04 -11.76
CA ASP A 140 -47.34 7.20 -10.63
C ASP A 140 -46.21 7.86 -9.85
N MET A 141 -46.56 8.61 -8.80
CA MET A 141 -45.58 9.31 -7.95
C MET A 141 -44.65 8.37 -7.17
N SER A 142 -44.97 7.06 -7.05
CA SER A 142 -44.05 6.10 -6.41
C SER A 142 -42.78 5.84 -7.24
N ARG A 143 -42.74 6.37 -8.47
CA ARG A 143 -41.61 6.32 -9.39
C ARG A 143 -40.81 7.62 -9.44
N VAL A 144 -41.20 8.65 -8.68
CA VAL A 144 -40.51 9.93 -8.63
C VAL A 144 -39.68 9.99 -7.36
N TYR A 145 -38.40 10.28 -7.52
CA TYR A 145 -37.40 10.36 -6.45
C TYR A 145 -36.88 11.79 -6.40
N PHE A 146 -36.44 12.23 -5.23
CA PHE A 146 -36.00 13.60 -5.01
C PHE A 146 -34.66 13.60 -4.31
N ASP A 147 -33.62 14.08 -4.98
CA ASP A 147 -32.37 14.39 -4.31
C ASP A 147 -32.53 15.75 -3.63
N ALA A 148 -32.64 15.75 -2.30
CA ALA A 148 -32.73 16.94 -1.49
C ALA A 148 -31.35 17.55 -1.25
N TRP A 149 -31.22 18.85 -1.48
CA TRP A 149 -29.97 19.60 -1.47
C TRP A 149 -30.15 20.86 -0.62
N ALA A 150 -29.05 21.38 -0.07
CA ALA A 150 -29.02 22.75 0.41
C ALA A 150 -29.45 23.69 -0.73
N ILE A 151 -30.24 24.71 -0.41
CA ILE A 151 -30.77 25.66 -1.40
C ILE A 151 -29.65 26.48 -2.10
N GLY A 152 -28.44 26.50 -1.54
CA GLY A 152 -27.40 27.45 -1.91
C GLY A 152 -27.86 28.86 -1.55
N ILE A 153 -28.27 29.64 -2.55
CA ILE A 153 -28.90 30.95 -2.41
C ILE A 153 -30.09 31.05 -3.36
N ASP A 154 -31.20 31.60 -2.87
CA ASP A 154 -32.38 31.90 -3.68
C ASP A 154 -33.01 33.20 -3.16
N GLU A 155 -33.00 34.25 -3.97
CA GLU A 155 -33.36 35.62 -3.56
C GLU A 155 -34.84 35.79 -3.17
N ARG A 156 -35.67 34.77 -3.42
CA ARG A 156 -37.09 34.77 -3.07
C ARG A 156 -37.35 34.62 -1.58
N TRP A 157 -36.37 34.13 -0.82
CA TRP A 157 -36.51 33.80 0.60
C TRP A 157 -35.29 34.23 1.40
N GLY A 158 -35.50 34.56 2.68
CA GLY A 158 -34.43 34.95 3.60
C GLY A 158 -34.16 33.90 4.68
N PHE A 159 -33.66 34.38 5.82
CA PHE A 159 -33.34 33.56 7.00
C PHE A 159 -34.56 33.28 7.91
N GLU A 160 -35.76 33.74 7.53
CA GLU A 160 -37.01 33.38 8.21
C GLU A 160 -37.45 31.93 7.97
N ARG A 161 -36.76 31.21 7.07
CA ARG A 161 -36.99 29.81 6.74
C ARG A 161 -35.68 29.05 6.54
N ARG A 162 -35.69 27.76 6.89
CA ARG A 162 -34.55 26.86 6.64
C ARG A 162 -34.84 26.00 5.41
N LEU A 163 -34.11 26.24 4.34
CA LEU A 163 -34.53 25.88 2.99
C LEU A 163 -33.71 24.74 2.39
N GLN A 164 -34.41 23.92 1.64
CA GLN A 164 -33.83 22.92 0.75
C GLN A 164 -34.34 23.15 -0.67
N GLN A 165 -33.52 22.81 -1.66
CA GLN A 165 -34.01 22.52 -3.00
C GLN A 165 -34.08 21.01 -3.22
N ALA A 166 -34.96 20.55 -4.09
CA ALA A 166 -34.94 19.15 -4.54
C ALA A 166 -34.88 19.07 -6.06
N LEU A 167 -34.05 18.12 -6.52
CA LEU A 167 -33.92 17.71 -7.91
C LEU A 167 -34.73 16.43 -8.13
N PRO A 168 -35.84 16.49 -8.88
CA PRO A 168 -36.68 15.33 -9.15
C PRO A 168 -36.11 14.45 -10.26
N TYR A 169 -36.18 13.14 -10.05
CA TYR A 169 -35.79 12.10 -11.01
C TYR A 169 -36.90 11.06 -11.12
N TYR A 170 -36.95 10.34 -12.23
CA TYR A 170 -37.88 9.23 -12.46
C TYR A 170 -37.15 7.88 -12.43
N ARG A 171 -37.86 6.81 -12.07
CA ARG A 171 -37.40 5.43 -12.24
C ARG A 171 -38.48 4.59 -12.91
N SER A 172 -38.15 3.94 -14.02
CA SER A 172 -39.08 3.02 -14.70
C SER A 172 -39.38 1.77 -13.86
N SER A 173 -38.45 1.39 -12.99
CA SER A 173 -38.57 0.29 -12.02
C SER A 173 -37.83 0.62 -10.71
N LYS A 174 -38.11 -0.12 -9.64
CA LYS A 174 -37.48 0.12 -8.32
C LYS A 174 -35.94 0.11 -8.35
N ARG A 175 -35.33 -0.63 -9.27
CA ARG A 175 -33.87 -0.79 -9.38
C ARG A 175 -33.24 0.02 -10.50
N ASP A 176 -34.02 0.87 -11.16
CA ASP A 176 -33.57 1.70 -12.28
C ASP A 176 -32.65 2.81 -11.81
N ASN A 177 -31.78 3.28 -12.71
CA ASN A 177 -30.88 4.39 -12.47
C ASN A 177 -31.62 5.71 -12.65
N GLN A 178 -32.00 6.35 -11.54
CA GLN A 178 -32.76 7.61 -11.59
C GLN A 178 -32.04 8.73 -12.34
N TYR A 179 -30.71 8.75 -12.32
CA TYR A 179 -29.91 9.78 -12.98
C TYR A 179 -29.94 9.68 -14.51
N ALA A 180 -30.52 8.60 -15.06
CA ALA A 180 -30.85 8.50 -16.48
C ALA A 180 -32.18 9.23 -16.84
N HIS A 181 -32.94 9.68 -15.85
CA HIS A 181 -34.29 10.23 -16.04
C HIS A 181 -34.55 11.51 -15.20
N PRO A 182 -33.72 12.56 -15.31
CA PRO A 182 -33.95 13.85 -14.66
C PRO A 182 -35.25 14.49 -15.16
N LEU A 183 -35.99 15.15 -14.27
CA LEU A 183 -37.18 15.92 -14.61
C LEU A 183 -36.84 17.41 -14.79
N ASP A 184 -37.73 18.13 -15.48
CA ASP A 184 -37.52 19.50 -15.94
C ASP A 184 -38.01 20.58 -14.97
N PHE A 185 -38.09 20.27 -13.68
CA PHE A 185 -38.50 21.22 -12.64
C PHE A 185 -37.67 21.04 -11.38
N THR A 186 -37.65 22.06 -10.52
CA THR A 186 -37.03 21.99 -9.19
C THR A 186 -38.02 22.39 -8.12
N ILE A 187 -37.83 21.89 -6.91
CA ILE A 187 -38.67 22.20 -5.76
C ILE A 187 -37.88 23.05 -4.78
N VAL A 188 -38.55 23.99 -4.10
CA VAL A 188 -38.01 24.62 -2.89
C VAL A 188 -38.95 24.35 -1.74
N ALA A 189 -38.39 23.94 -0.60
CA ALA A 189 -39.14 23.55 0.58
C ALA A 189 -38.54 24.16 1.86
N ASP A 190 -39.41 24.44 2.82
CA ASP A 190 -39.04 24.77 4.18
C ASP A 190 -38.94 23.48 5.01
N THR A 191 -37.75 23.23 5.53
CA THR A 191 -37.38 22.03 6.30
C THR A 191 -38.11 21.96 7.63
N GLU A 192 -38.30 23.11 8.30
CA GLU A 192 -38.80 23.14 9.67
C GLU A 192 -40.33 23.17 9.69
N THR A 193 -40.96 23.91 8.78
CA THR A 193 -42.43 23.90 8.63
C THR A 193 -42.95 22.76 7.77
N GLN A 194 -42.06 22.03 7.07
CA GLN A 194 -42.37 20.91 6.19
C GLN A 194 -43.34 21.31 5.05
N GLU A 195 -43.07 22.45 4.43
CA GLU A 195 -43.91 23.09 3.41
C GLU A 195 -43.18 23.17 2.07
N ILE A 196 -43.84 22.78 0.98
CA ILE A 196 -43.35 23.11 -0.38
C ILE A 196 -43.66 24.58 -0.67
N LEU A 197 -42.64 25.38 -0.95
CA LEU A 197 -42.76 26.81 -1.21
C LEU A 197 -42.91 27.10 -2.70
N SER A 198 -42.12 26.44 -3.54
CA SER A 198 -42.20 26.59 -4.99
C SER A 198 -42.00 25.26 -5.73
N VAL A 199 -42.59 25.21 -6.93
CA VAL A 199 -42.31 24.21 -7.96
C VAL A 199 -41.94 24.98 -9.22
N ASP A 200 -40.64 25.06 -9.50
CA ASP A 200 -40.09 25.87 -10.57
C ASP A 200 -39.96 25.01 -11.83
N VAL A 201 -40.98 25.08 -12.69
CA VAL A 201 -41.04 24.34 -13.95
C VAL A 201 -40.25 25.08 -15.03
N ARG A 202 -39.28 24.39 -15.63
CA ARG A 202 -38.53 24.92 -16.77
C ARG A 202 -39.30 24.66 -18.06
N ARG A 203 -39.42 25.69 -18.90
CA ARG A 203 -39.96 25.56 -20.25
C ARG A 203 -38.95 26.05 -21.28
N VAL A 204 -38.80 25.31 -22.36
CA VAL A 204 -37.96 25.69 -23.52
C VAL A 204 -38.90 25.92 -24.68
N ASN A 205 -38.88 27.14 -25.26
CA ASN A 205 -39.82 27.55 -26.31
C ASN A 205 -41.31 27.38 -25.94
N GLY A 206 -41.65 27.52 -24.65
CA GLY A 206 -43.01 27.33 -24.13
C GLY A 206 -43.38 25.86 -23.83
N GLU A 207 -42.53 24.91 -24.21
CA GLU A 207 -42.74 23.48 -24.06
C GLU A 207 -42.01 22.91 -22.84
N ARG A 208 -42.52 21.80 -22.32
CA ARG A 208 -41.86 21.00 -21.28
C ARG A 208 -40.76 20.15 -21.93
N THR A 209 -39.70 19.85 -21.19
CA THR A 209 -38.67 18.94 -21.70
C THR A 209 -39.13 17.49 -21.50
N PRO A 210 -39.15 16.66 -22.56
CA PRO A 210 -39.46 15.25 -22.42
C PRO A 210 -38.49 14.54 -21.47
N VAL A 211 -39.01 13.64 -20.65
CA VAL A 211 -38.18 12.79 -19.79
C VAL A 211 -37.36 11.85 -20.67
N PRO A 212 -36.02 11.80 -20.56
CA PRO A 212 -35.23 10.76 -21.21
C PRO A 212 -35.64 9.41 -20.63
N LEU A 213 -35.97 8.41 -21.45
CA LEU A 213 -36.48 7.11 -21.00
C LEU A 213 -35.57 5.93 -21.33
N ASP A 214 -34.46 6.17 -22.03
CA ASP A 214 -33.46 5.13 -22.32
C ASP A 214 -32.83 4.66 -20.99
N GLU A 215 -32.79 3.33 -20.77
CA GLU A 215 -32.24 2.76 -19.55
C GLU A 215 -30.70 2.78 -19.58
N HIS A 216 -30.09 3.33 -18.54
CA HIS A 216 -28.63 3.31 -18.33
C HIS A 216 -28.28 2.67 -16.99
N ASN A 217 -28.59 1.38 -16.87
CA ASN A 217 -28.46 0.60 -15.65
C ASN A 217 -27.10 -0.11 -15.52
N TYR A 218 -26.49 -0.05 -14.32
CA TYR A 218 -25.15 -0.63 -14.05
C TYR A 218 -25.13 -1.77 -13.02
N LEU A 219 -26.26 -2.03 -12.33
CA LEU A 219 -26.31 -3.09 -11.32
C LEU A 219 -26.15 -4.49 -11.96
N PRO A 220 -25.60 -5.49 -11.21
CA PRO A 220 -25.28 -6.79 -11.78
C PRO A 220 -26.44 -7.50 -12.48
N GLN A 221 -27.68 -7.32 -12.01
CA GLN A 221 -28.85 -7.92 -12.66
C GLN A 221 -29.18 -7.35 -14.05
N PHE A 222 -28.63 -6.19 -14.43
CA PHE A 222 -28.82 -5.60 -15.76
C PHE A 222 -27.66 -5.95 -16.70
N ILE A 223 -26.43 -5.98 -16.16
CA ILE A 223 -25.22 -6.35 -16.92
C ILE A 223 -25.17 -7.85 -17.25
N LYS A 224 -25.57 -8.71 -16.30
CA LYS A 224 -25.72 -10.18 -16.48
C LYS A 224 -24.50 -10.85 -17.13
N ASP A 225 -24.66 -11.37 -18.34
CA ASP A 225 -23.70 -12.15 -19.12
C ASP A 225 -22.65 -11.29 -19.84
N GLN A 226 -22.76 -9.95 -19.75
CA GLN A 226 -21.74 -9.05 -20.28
C GLN A 226 -20.48 -8.96 -19.41
N TYR A 227 -20.53 -9.40 -18.15
CA TYR A 227 -19.34 -9.53 -17.32
C TYR A 227 -18.36 -10.56 -17.92
N ARG A 228 -17.07 -10.25 -17.86
CA ARG A 228 -15.99 -11.08 -18.43
C ARG A 228 -15.03 -11.56 -17.34
N PRO A 229 -15.47 -12.42 -16.40
CA PRO A 229 -14.68 -12.84 -15.24
C PRO A 229 -13.39 -13.59 -15.64
N GLU A 230 -13.36 -14.21 -16.82
CA GLU A 230 -12.19 -14.92 -17.35
C GLU A 230 -11.00 -14.01 -17.66
N ARG A 231 -11.22 -12.69 -17.79
CA ARG A 231 -10.17 -11.72 -18.10
C ARG A 231 -9.28 -11.37 -16.93
N LEU A 232 -9.78 -11.44 -15.70
CA LEU A 232 -9.07 -11.02 -14.50
C LEU A 232 -8.94 -12.20 -13.52
N LYS A 233 -7.70 -12.61 -13.26
CA LYS A 233 -7.42 -13.63 -12.24
C LYS A 233 -7.51 -13.03 -10.83
N PRO A 234 -7.92 -13.80 -9.81
CA PRO A 234 -7.95 -13.33 -8.43
C PRO A 234 -6.56 -12.87 -7.94
N ILE A 235 -6.55 -11.81 -7.12
CA ILE A 235 -5.39 -11.36 -6.36
C ILE A 235 -5.74 -11.49 -4.88
N GLU A 236 -4.99 -12.29 -4.13
CA GLU A 236 -5.17 -12.46 -2.70
C GLU A 236 -4.08 -11.71 -1.92
N ILE A 237 -4.50 -10.91 -0.93
CA ILE A 237 -3.59 -10.19 -0.03
C ILE A 237 -3.76 -10.81 1.35
N ARG A 238 -2.69 -11.39 1.89
CA ARG A 238 -2.70 -12.09 3.18
C ARG A 238 -1.55 -11.62 4.06
N GLN A 239 -1.83 -11.48 5.36
CA GLN A 239 -0.83 -11.21 6.40
C GLN A 239 -0.85 -12.36 7.43
N PRO A 240 -0.09 -13.46 7.19
CA PRO A 240 -0.21 -14.68 7.99
C PRO A 240 0.22 -14.52 9.45
N GLU A 241 1.03 -13.50 9.75
CA GLU A 241 1.52 -13.18 11.10
C GLU A 241 0.77 -11.99 11.72
N GLY A 242 -0.31 -11.54 11.08
CA GLY A 242 -1.05 -10.33 11.48
C GLY A 242 -0.45 -9.03 10.93
N VAL A 243 -1.04 -7.91 11.36
CA VAL A 243 -0.64 -6.56 10.96
C VAL A 243 0.53 -6.04 11.81
N SER A 244 1.29 -5.10 11.25
CA SER A 244 2.45 -4.48 11.90
C SER A 244 2.08 -3.27 12.76
N PHE A 245 0.85 -2.76 12.65
CA PHE A 245 0.35 -1.70 13.53
C PHE A 245 -0.32 -2.28 14.79
N ARG A 246 -0.41 -1.45 15.83
CA ARG A 246 -1.12 -1.77 17.07
C ARG A 246 -2.11 -0.66 17.38
N MET A 247 -3.28 -1.06 17.87
CA MET A 247 -4.33 -0.14 18.34
C MET A 247 -4.42 -0.17 19.87
N ASN A 248 -4.58 0.99 20.49
CA ASN A 248 -4.98 1.15 21.87
C ASN A 248 -6.16 2.14 21.93
N GLY A 249 -7.39 1.61 21.89
CA GLY A 249 -8.55 2.42 21.59
C GLY A 249 -8.40 3.05 20.19
N ASN A 250 -8.46 4.37 20.12
CA ASN A 250 -8.27 5.13 18.88
C ASN A 250 -6.83 5.58 18.64
N GLU A 251 -5.88 5.26 19.54
CA GLU A 251 -4.47 5.48 19.27
C GLU A 251 -3.89 4.35 18.42
N ILE A 252 -3.11 4.70 17.40
CA ILE A 252 -2.40 3.77 16.53
C ILE A 252 -0.90 3.97 16.64
N GLU A 253 -0.16 2.87 16.67
CA GLU A 253 1.30 2.83 16.51
C GLU A 253 1.67 1.96 15.31
N TRP A 254 2.45 2.48 14.36
CA TRP A 254 2.89 1.76 13.17
C TRP A 254 4.27 2.21 12.72
N ALA A 255 5.24 1.29 12.63
CA ALA A 255 6.57 1.56 12.09
C ALA A 255 7.27 2.84 12.64
N GLY A 256 7.12 3.11 13.94
CA GLY A 256 7.66 4.30 14.62
C GLY A 256 6.74 5.52 14.60
N LEU A 257 5.69 5.52 13.78
CA LEU A 257 4.64 6.54 13.77
C LEU A 257 3.62 6.26 14.89
N LYS A 258 3.13 7.32 15.54
CA LYS A 258 2.00 7.26 16.46
C LYS A 258 1.03 8.41 16.21
N MET A 259 -0.26 8.16 16.39
CA MET A 259 -1.29 9.19 16.31
C MET A 259 -2.59 8.73 16.99
N HIS A 260 -3.51 9.65 17.19
CA HIS A 260 -4.90 9.39 17.54
C HIS A 260 -5.80 9.53 16.29
N VAL A 261 -6.73 8.59 16.12
CA VAL A 261 -7.73 8.57 15.03
C VAL A 261 -9.09 8.98 15.59
N GLY A 262 -9.43 10.26 15.44
CA GLY A 262 -10.72 10.83 15.80
C GLY A 262 -11.75 10.75 14.66
N PHE A 263 -13.00 11.03 15.00
CA PHE A 263 -14.12 11.13 14.07
C PHE A 263 -15.16 12.13 14.57
N ASN A 264 -15.76 12.91 13.67
CA ASN A 264 -16.92 13.75 14.00
C ASN A 264 -17.93 13.86 12.83
N TYR A 265 -19.11 14.41 13.12
CA TYR A 265 -20.23 14.49 12.17
C TYR A 265 -19.91 15.30 10.90
N ARG A 266 -19.00 16.26 10.98
CA ARG A 266 -18.74 17.24 9.93
C ARG A 266 -17.54 16.85 9.09
N GLU A 267 -16.37 16.70 9.70
CA GLU A 267 -15.10 16.42 9.01
C GLU A 267 -14.95 14.94 8.64
N GLY A 268 -15.62 14.04 9.35
CA GLY A 268 -15.28 12.62 9.33
C GLY A 268 -13.99 12.36 10.12
N ILE A 269 -13.01 11.69 9.52
CA ILE A 269 -11.71 11.36 10.12
C ILE A 269 -10.95 12.64 10.53
N VAL A 270 -10.40 12.62 11.74
CA VAL A 270 -9.47 13.63 12.26
C VAL A 270 -8.24 12.92 12.80
N LEU A 271 -7.06 13.21 12.27
CA LEU A 271 -5.80 12.66 12.78
C LEU A 271 -5.15 13.66 13.72
N SER A 272 -4.81 13.23 14.94
CA SER A 272 -4.30 14.11 15.98
C SER A 272 -3.04 13.55 16.66
N ASN A 273 -2.23 14.45 17.23
CA ASN A 273 -1.00 14.10 17.94
C ASN A 273 -0.07 13.17 17.12
N VAL A 274 0.12 13.53 15.84
CA VAL A 274 0.94 12.76 14.90
C VAL A 274 2.41 12.99 15.22
N ARG A 275 3.10 11.89 15.53
CA ARG A 275 4.50 11.89 15.98
C ARG A 275 5.23 10.68 15.41
N ILE A 276 6.53 10.83 15.19
CA ILE A 276 7.38 9.82 14.57
C ILE A 276 8.66 9.63 15.38
N ASP A 277 9.05 8.37 15.58
CA ASP A 277 10.35 8.02 16.14
C ASP A 277 11.46 8.34 15.13
N ASP A 278 12.44 9.14 15.55
CA ASP A 278 13.61 9.47 14.74
C ASP A 278 14.75 8.49 15.04
N PRO A 279 15.11 7.60 14.09
CA PRO A 279 16.11 6.57 14.32
C PRO A 279 17.54 7.12 14.46
N TYR A 280 17.76 8.41 14.18
CA TYR A 280 19.08 9.05 14.30
C TYR A 280 19.22 9.84 15.59
N GLU A 281 18.13 10.43 16.08
CA GLU A 281 18.10 11.15 17.36
C GLU A 281 17.64 10.28 18.53
N ASN A 282 17.13 9.06 18.27
CA ASN A 282 16.58 8.12 19.26
C ASN A 282 15.53 8.78 20.17
N ARG A 283 14.63 9.55 19.56
CA ARG A 283 13.52 10.20 20.25
C ARG A 283 12.33 10.37 19.33
N GLU A 284 11.16 10.48 19.95
CA GLU A 284 9.93 10.85 19.28
C GLU A 284 9.94 12.34 18.92
N ARG A 285 9.47 12.66 17.72
CA ARG A 285 9.37 14.02 17.19
C ARG A 285 7.95 14.28 16.71
N LYS A 286 7.44 15.46 17.04
CA LYS A 286 6.10 15.90 16.61
C LYS A 286 6.12 16.25 15.11
N LEU A 287 5.02 15.92 14.43
CA LEU A 287 4.77 16.28 13.04
C LEU A 287 3.56 17.22 12.95
N PHE A 288 2.39 16.74 13.37
CA PHE A 288 1.14 17.47 13.24
C PHE A 288 0.33 17.35 14.53
N HIS A 289 -0.17 18.48 15.04
CA HIS A 289 -1.14 18.48 16.12
C HIS A 289 -2.48 17.92 15.65
N ARG A 290 -2.94 18.34 14.46
CA ARG A 290 -4.25 17.97 13.90
C ARG A 290 -4.24 18.04 12.37
N VAL A 291 -4.83 17.04 11.70
CA VAL A 291 -4.99 16.98 10.24
C VAL A 291 -6.38 16.45 9.89
N SER A 292 -7.14 17.18 9.07
CA SER A 292 -8.48 16.78 8.62
C SER A 292 -8.94 17.54 7.36
N VAL A 293 -9.93 17.01 6.66
CA VAL A 293 -10.63 17.74 5.58
C VAL A 293 -11.76 18.55 6.20
N VAL A 294 -11.65 19.88 6.15
CA VAL A 294 -12.52 20.80 6.90
C VAL A 294 -13.56 21.49 6.07
N GLU A 295 -13.43 21.46 4.74
CA GLU A 295 -14.46 21.92 3.82
C GLU A 295 -14.28 21.30 2.44
N MET A 296 -15.34 21.32 1.64
CA MET A 296 -15.24 21.20 0.19
C MET A 296 -16.29 22.06 -0.50
N VAL A 297 -16.13 22.33 -1.79
CA VAL A 297 -17.15 22.98 -2.61
C VAL A 297 -17.22 22.35 -4.00
N VAL A 298 -18.43 22.15 -4.51
CA VAL A 298 -18.72 21.56 -5.82
C VAL A 298 -19.51 22.53 -6.70
N PRO A 299 -18.89 23.61 -7.20
CA PRO A 299 -19.60 24.63 -7.96
C PRO A 299 -19.86 24.19 -9.40
N TYR A 300 -21.13 24.25 -9.83
CA TYR A 300 -21.53 24.00 -11.22
C TYR A 300 -21.40 25.26 -12.08
N GLY A 301 -21.04 25.06 -13.35
CA GLY A 301 -20.70 26.13 -14.30
C GLY A 301 -21.85 26.59 -15.21
N CYS A 302 -23.05 26.01 -15.11
CA CYS A 302 -24.18 26.42 -15.94
C CYS A 302 -24.88 27.68 -15.37
N PRO A 303 -24.91 28.81 -16.09
CA PRO A 303 -25.47 30.05 -15.58
C PRO A 303 -27.01 30.11 -15.65
N LYS A 304 -27.64 29.17 -16.37
CA LYS A 304 -29.11 29.16 -16.55
C LYS A 304 -29.79 28.84 -15.21
N PRO A 305 -30.89 29.52 -14.84
CA PRO A 305 -31.70 29.11 -13.71
C PRO A 305 -32.28 27.69 -13.90
N PRO A 306 -32.40 26.88 -12.83
CA PRO A 306 -32.05 27.18 -11.44
C PRO A 306 -30.61 26.78 -11.06
N HIS A 307 -29.75 26.46 -12.02
CA HIS A 307 -28.46 25.80 -11.78
C HIS A 307 -27.43 26.64 -11.01
N HIS A 308 -27.61 27.96 -10.95
CA HIS A 308 -26.79 28.84 -10.10
C HIS A 308 -26.82 28.43 -8.62
N LYS A 309 -27.85 27.69 -8.18
CA LYS A 309 -27.99 27.15 -6.82
C LYS A 309 -27.14 25.91 -6.54
N LYS A 310 -26.57 25.28 -7.58
CA LYS A 310 -25.77 24.06 -7.45
C LYS A 310 -24.30 24.40 -7.19
N HIS A 311 -23.97 24.52 -5.92
CA HIS A 311 -22.60 24.74 -5.46
C HIS A 311 -22.46 24.21 -4.03
N ALA A 312 -22.71 22.91 -3.89
CA ALA A 312 -22.77 22.23 -2.61
C ALA A 312 -21.43 22.34 -1.86
N PHE A 313 -21.51 22.58 -0.55
CA PHE A 313 -20.37 22.52 0.34
C PHE A 313 -20.51 21.26 1.19
N ASP A 314 -20.11 20.10 0.66
CA ASP A 314 -20.62 18.83 1.22
C ASP A 314 -20.22 18.61 2.68
N VAL A 315 -19.04 19.08 3.10
CA VAL A 315 -18.61 19.03 4.51
C VAL A 315 -19.48 19.97 5.35
N GLY A 316 -19.63 21.24 4.98
CA GLY A 316 -20.38 22.21 5.78
C GLY A 316 -21.90 22.10 5.73
N GLU A 317 -22.46 21.70 4.60
CA GLU A 317 -23.91 21.63 4.35
C GLU A 317 -24.51 20.26 4.66
N TYR A 318 -23.75 19.17 4.60
CA TYR A 318 -24.28 17.81 4.86
C TYR A 318 -23.47 17.03 5.92
N GLY A 319 -22.17 17.29 6.04
CA GLY A 319 -21.29 16.64 7.01
C GLY A 319 -20.75 15.30 6.53
N SER A 320 -19.44 15.23 6.25
CA SER A 320 -18.75 14.00 5.83
C SER A 320 -18.92 12.85 6.81
N GLY A 321 -19.06 13.15 8.11
CA GLY A 321 -19.34 12.12 9.11
C GLY A 321 -20.75 11.56 9.00
N PHE A 322 -21.75 12.42 8.80
CA PHE A 322 -23.14 11.97 8.56
C PHE A 322 -23.27 11.19 7.26
N MET A 323 -22.54 11.56 6.22
CA MET A 323 -22.57 10.90 4.91
C MET A 323 -21.71 9.64 4.82
N THR A 324 -21.01 9.24 5.88
CA THR A 324 -20.06 8.12 5.80
C THR A 324 -20.76 6.78 5.61
N ASN A 325 -20.20 5.92 4.76
CA ASN A 325 -20.70 4.58 4.51
C ASN A 325 -20.18 3.58 5.56
N SER A 326 -20.95 2.52 5.82
CA SER A 326 -20.44 1.32 6.49
C SER A 326 -19.63 0.46 5.53
N LEU A 327 -18.31 0.41 5.74
CA LEU A 327 -17.37 -0.26 4.83
C LEU A 327 -17.37 -1.78 5.00
N LYS A 328 -17.24 -2.51 3.89
CA LYS A 328 -17.26 -3.97 3.84
C LYS A 328 -15.90 -4.57 3.48
N LEU A 329 -15.52 -5.59 4.24
CA LEU A 329 -14.32 -6.38 4.01
C LEU A 329 -14.36 -7.06 2.63
N GLY A 330 -13.26 -6.93 1.89
CA GLY A 330 -13.08 -7.52 0.56
C GLY A 330 -13.73 -6.76 -0.59
N CYS A 331 -14.59 -5.78 -0.31
CA CYS A 331 -15.21 -4.90 -1.31
C CYS A 331 -14.58 -3.52 -1.29
N ASP A 332 -14.75 -2.79 -0.18
CA ASP A 332 -14.25 -1.42 -0.03
C ASP A 332 -12.79 -1.41 0.44
N CYS A 333 -12.46 -2.36 1.33
CA CYS A 333 -11.12 -2.54 1.89
C CYS A 333 -10.64 -3.98 1.73
N LYS A 334 -9.42 -4.17 1.22
CA LYS A 334 -8.87 -5.49 0.88
C LYS A 334 -7.57 -5.76 1.63
N GLY A 335 -7.47 -6.94 2.25
CA GLY A 335 -6.32 -7.35 3.05
C GLY A 335 -6.72 -7.66 4.49
N ALA A 336 -5.80 -7.49 5.43
CA ALA A 336 -6.11 -7.57 6.85
C ALA A 336 -6.53 -6.18 7.36
N ILE A 337 -7.82 -6.03 7.68
CA ILE A 337 -8.43 -4.73 7.98
C ILE A 337 -8.79 -4.64 9.47
N GLN A 338 -8.47 -3.49 10.07
CA GLN A 338 -9.01 -3.06 11.35
C GLN A 338 -10.03 -1.95 11.09
N TYR A 339 -11.24 -2.09 11.65
CA TYR A 339 -12.28 -1.08 11.54
C TYR A 339 -12.41 -0.27 12.83
N LEU A 340 -12.88 0.97 12.70
CA LEU A 340 -13.45 1.76 13.81
C LEU A 340 -14.87 2.20 13.41
N ASP A 341 -15.78 2.13 14.38
CA ASP A 341 -17.15 2.62 14.24
C ASP A 341 -17.21 4.13 14.51
N ALA A 342 -18.21 4.80 13.92
CA ALA A 342 -18.54 6.17 14.26
C ALA A 342 -19.81 6.21 15.12
N VAL A 343 -19.80 7.01 16.19
CA VAL A 343 -20.98 7.27 17.03
C VAL A 343 -21.38 8.72 16.88
N LEU A 344 -22.61 8.96 16.40
CA LEU A 344 -23.15 10.29 16.08
C LEU A 344 -24.49 10.49 16.77
N ALA A 345 -25.00 11.72 16.78
CA ALA A 345 -26.32 12.05 17.33
C ALA A 345 -27.36 12.21 16.22
N THR A 346 -28.58 11.72 16.46
CA THR A 346 -29.76 11.92 15.60
C THR A 346 -30.44 13.26 15.90
N SER A 347 -31.43 13.64 15.09
CA SER A 347 -32.20 14.88 15.33
C SER A 347 -33.02 14.87 16.62
N THR A 348 -33.34 13.68 17.14
CA THR A 348 -33.99 13.52 18.44
C THR A 348 -33.01 13.70 19.59
N GLY A 349 -31.70 13.60 19.37
CA GLY A 349 -30.66 13.61 20.42
C GLY A 349 -30.31 12.22 20.94
N ASP A 350 -30.68 11.18 20.20
CA ASP A 350 -30.29 9.79 20.50
C ASP A 350 -28.96 9.47 19.80
N ALA A 351 -28.20 8.51 20.33
CA ALA A 351 -26.96 8.06 19.69
C ALA A 351 -27.27 7.05 18.56
N THR A 352 -26.57 7.18 17.44
CA THR A 352 -26.56 6.22 16.34
C THR A 352 -25.14 5.78 16.04
N VAL A 353 -24.99 4.54 15.56
CA VAL A 353 -23.69 3.95 15.23
C VAL A 353 -23.63 3.66 13.73
N ILE A 354 -22.55 4.11 13.10
CA ILE A 354 -22.18 3.71 11.74
C ILE A 354 -21.07 2.69 11.89
N GLU A 355 -21.43 1.42 11.75
CA GLU A 355 -20.48 0.31 11.82
C GLU A 355 -19.44 0.44 10.71
N ASN A 356 -18.18 0.13 11.02
CA ASN A 356 -17.08 0.10 10.06
C ASN A 356 -16.91 1.42 9.27
N ALA A 357 -17.12 2.57 9.92
CA ALA A 357 -17.00 3.89 9.29
C ALA A 357 -15.57 4.18 8.81
N ILE A 358 -14.57 3.75 9.59
CA ILE A 358 -13.15 3.94 9.26
C ILE A 358 -12.53 2.58 9.03
N CYS A 359 -11.77 2.48 7.94
CA CYS A 359 -10.96 1.32 7.59
C CYS A 359 -9.48 1.66 7.76
N ILE A 360 -8.75 0.78 8.46
CA ILE A 360 -7.33 0.92 8.76
C ILE A 360 -6.60 -0.35 8.34
N HIS A 361 -5.60 -0.22 7.49
CA HIS A 361 -4.76 -1.34 7.07
C HIS A 361 -3.39 -0.89 6.58
N GLU A 362 -2.47 -1.83 6.40
CA GLU A 362 -1.20 -1.57 5.73
C GLU A 362 -1.11 -2.35 4.41
N GLU A 363 -0.44 -1.77 3.43
CA GLU A 363 -0.24 -2.37 2.12
C GLU A 363 1.22 -2.27 1.68
N ASP A 364 1.64 -3.19 0.81
CA ASP A 364 2.88 -3.03 0.05
C ASP A 364 2.80 -1.79 -0.85
N ASN A 365 3.88 -1.00 -0.90
CA ASN A 365 3.97 0.22 -1.69
C ASN A 365 5.12 0.17 -2.73
N GLY A 366 5.53 -1.04 -3.14
CA GLY A 366 6.60 -1.21 -4.11
C GLY A 366 8.00 -1.01 -3.54
N LEU A 367 8.85 -0.26 -4.24
CA LEU A 367 10.25 -0.04 -3.86
C LEU A 367 10.36 1.13 -2.89
N LEU A 368 11.04 0.89 -1.76
CA LEU A 368 11.44 1.95 -0.82
C LEU A 368 12.75 2.59 -1.27
N TYR A 369 13.77 1.76 -1.48
CA TYR A 369 15.04 2.16 -2.09
C TYR A 369 15.70 0.96 -2.78
N LYS A 370 16.53 1.25 -3.78
CA LYS A 370 17.34 0.25 -4.49
C LYS A 370 18.61 0.88 -5.04
N HIS A 371 19.71 0.13 -5.02
CA HIS A 371 20.94 0.47 -5.75
C HIS A 371 21.61 -0.79 -6.31
N THR A 372 22.30 -0.62 -7.44
CA THR A 372 23.14 -1.65 -8.07
C THR A 372 24.49 -1.04 -8.41
N ASP A 373 25.58 -1.56 -7.84
CA ASP A 373 26.92 -1.17 -8.25
C ASP A 373 27.33 -1.98 -9.47
N PHE A 374 27.58 -1.31 -10.59
CA PHE A 374 27.94 -1.98 -11.84
C PHE A 374 29.33 -2.61 -11.80
N ARG A 375 30.20 -2.21 -10.87
CA ARG A 375 31.61 -2.66 -10.82
C ARG A 375 31.73 -4.10 -10.36
N ASP A 376 30.87 -4.49 -9.41
CA ASP A 376 30.88 -5.82 -8.79
C ASP A 376 29.51 -6.53 -8.88
N GLY A 377 28.49 -5.85 -9.39
CA GLY A 377 27.14 -6.38 -9.55
C GLY A 377 26.34 -6.45 -8.24
N ASN A 378 26.82 -5.87 -7.14
CA ASN A 378 26.11 -5.90 -5.86
C ASN A 378 24.79 -5.14 -5.95
N VAL A 379 23.72 -5.76 -5.46
CA VAL A 379 22.37 -5.19 -5.44
C VAL A 379 21.86 -5.11 -4.01
N ILE A 380 21.33 -3.95 -3.63
CA ILE A 380 20.58 -3.75 -2.38
C ILE A 380 19.20 -3.23 -2.77
N SER A 381 18.14 -3.83 -2.22
CA SER A 381 16.76 -3.39 -2.46
C SER A 381 15.92 -3.61 -1.21
N ALA A 382 15.16 -2.60 -0.79
CA ALA A 382 14.15 -2.70 0.25
C ALA A 382 12.76 -2.34 -0.31
N ARG A 383 11.71 -2.95 0.25
CA ARG A 383 10.32 -2.69 -0.14
C ARG A 383 9.67 -1.70 0.80
N ASP A 384 8.80 -0.87 0.23
CA ASP A 384 8.04 0.11 1.00
C ASP A 384 6.73 -0.50 1.49
N ARG A 385 6.19 0.10 2.55
CA ARG A 385 4.84 -0.15 3.04
C ARG A 385 4.16 1.18 3.31
N LYS A 386 2.85 1.19 3.17
CA LYS A 386 2.01 2.32 3.54
C LYS A 386 0.95 1.91 4.54
N LEU A 387 0.76 2.72 5.57
CA LEU A 387 -0.43 2.69 6.44
C LEU A 387 -1.51 3.55 5.79
N ILE A 388 -2.73 3.02 5.71
CA ILE A 388 -3.90 3.70 5.16
C ILE A 388 -4.97 3.79 6.25
N ILE A 389 -5.50 4.99 6.45
CA ILE A 389 -6.67 5.28 7.29
C ILE A 389 -7.70 5.96 6.38
N SER A 390 -8.84 5.30 6.14
CA SER A 390 -9.78 5.73 5.10
C SER A 390 -11.23 5.69 5.51
N GLN A 391 -12.02 6.57 4.89
CA GLN A 391 -13.48 6.54 4.90
C GLN A 391 -14.00 6.73 3.47
N ILE A 392 -15.24 6.29 3.22
CA ILE A 392 -16.00 6.62 2.02
C ILE A 392 -17.27 7.35 2.49
N ILE A 393 -17.65 8.40 1.76
CA ILE A 393 -18.90 9.13 1.96
C ILE A 393 -19.73 9.13 0.68
N THR A 394 -21.05 9.17 0.81
CA THR A 394 -21.99 9.37 -0.29
C THR A 394 -22.71 10.72 -0.12
N ALA A 395 -22.45 11.65 -1.04
CA ALA A 395 -23.14 12.93 -1.14
C ALA A 395 -24.17 12.83 -2.29
N ALA A 396 -25.35 12.28 -1.97
CA ALA A 396 -26.40 11.94 -2.92
C ALA A 396 -25.88 11.11 -4.11
N ASN A 397 -25.53 11.76 -5.22
CA ASN A 397 -25.08 11.13 -6.45
C ASN A 397 -23.59 10.76 -6.44
N TYR A 398 -22.74 11.49 -5.71
CA TYR A 398 -21.28 11.27 -5.71
C TYR A 398 -20.83 10.41 -4.53
N GLU A 399 -19.77 9.64 -4.75
CA GLU A 399 -18.96 9.03 -3.69
C GLU A 399 -17.56 9.64 -3.64
N TYR A 400 -17.10 9.94 -2.42
CA TYR A 400 -15.73 10.38 -2.16
C TYR A 400 -15.05 9.43 -1.19
N ALA A 401 -13.96 8.81 -1.64
CA ALA A 401 -13.13 7.94 -0.82
C ALA A 401 -11.86 8.68 -0.40
N PHE A 402 -11.73 8.97 0.90
CA PHE A 402 -10.60 9.69 1.49
C PHE A 402 -9.59 8.69 2.05
N TYR A 403 -8.33 8.80 1.63
CA TYR A 403 -7.24 7.93 2.04
C TYR A 403 -6.10 8.74 2.66
N HIS A 404 -6.02 8.76 3.99
CA HIS A 404 -4.85 9.28 4.70
C HIS A 404 -3.77 8.21 4.72
N THR A 405 -2.63 8.49 4.08
CA THR A 405 -1.56 7.52 3.85
C THR A 405 -0.26 7.98 4.48
N PHE A 406 0.42 7.09 5.21
CA PHE A 406 1.76 7.29 5.73
C PHE A 406 2.72 6.21 5.23
N THR A 407 3.94 6.58 4.81
CA THR A 407 4.96 5.65 4.27
C THR A 407 6.20 5.59 5.16
N LEU A 408 7.05 4.58 4.95
CA LEU A 408 8.23 4.33 5.79
C LEU A 408 9.32 5.42 5.67
N ASP A 409 9.28 6.25 4.62
CA ASP A 409 10.17 7.42 4.48
C ASP A 409 9.68 8.67 5.25
N GLY A 410 8.57 8.55 5.98
CA GLY A 410 7.95 9.64 6.75
C GLY A 410 7.02 10.54 5.93
N THR A 411 6.69 10.18 4.69
CA THR A 411 5.74 10.96 3.88
C THR A 411 4.30 10.76 4.39
N TYR A 412 3.55 11.86 4.45
CA TYR A 412 2.09 11.87 4.57
C TYR A 412 1.46 12.25 3.22
N LYS A 413 0.42 11.53 2.79
CA LYS A 413 -0.35 11.84 1.58
C LYS A 413 -1.84 11.72 1.89
N LEU A 414 -2.63 12.71 1.48
CA LEU A 414 -4.07 12.57 1.35
C LEU A 414 -4.41 12.36 -0.12
N GLU A 415 -5.08 11.26 -0.43
CA GLU A 415 -5.68 11.00 -1.75
C GLU A 415 -7.20 10.93 -1.60
N VAL A 416 -7.91 11.60 -2.49
CA VAL A 416 -9.37 11.50 -2.60
C VAL A 416 -9.70 10.92 -3.96
N LYS A 417 -10.49 9.84 -3.98
CA LYS A 417 -11.03 9.26 -5.21
C LYS A 417 -12.49 9.64 -5.35
N LEU A 418 -12.82 10.29 -6.45
CA LEU A 418 -14.17 10.67 -6.81
C LEU A 418 -14.76 9.58 -7.70
N THR A 419 -15.93 9.04 -7.35
CA THR A 419 -16.69 8.06 -8.14
C THR A 419 -18.18 8.29 -7.92
N GLY A 420 -19.02 7.32 -8.26
CA GLY A 420 -20.47 7.48 -8.18
C GLY A 420 -21.07 7.96 -9.48
N MET A 421 -22.14 8.73 -9.41
CA MET A 421 -22.94 9.14 -10.56
C MET A 421 -22.84 10.64 -10.77
N LEU A 422 -22.81 11.05 -12.04
CA LEU A 422 -22.88 12.46 -12.40
C LEU A 422 -24.23 13.05 -11.96
N ASN A 423 -24.23 14.31 -11.53
CA ASN A 423 -25.46 15.09 -11.49
C ASN A 423 -25.92 15.36 -12.92
N THR A 424 -27.15 14.93 -13.24
CA THR A 424 -27.72 15.06 -14.58
C THR A 424 -28.93 15.98 -14.58
N TYR A 425 -29.16 16.62 -15.73
CA TYR A 425 -30.36 17.41 -16.01
C TYR A 425 -30.89 17.07 -17.41
N CYS A 426 -32.21 17.23 -17.62
CA CYS A 426 -32.82 16.93 -18.91
C CYS A 426 -32.41 17.98 -19.96
N LEU A 427 -32.08 17.52 -21.16
CA LEU A 427 -31.71 18.36 -22.30
C LEU A 427 -32.86 18.39 -23.31
N HIS A 428 -33.40 19.59 -23.57
CA HIS A 428 -34.47 19.75 -24.56
C HIS A 428 -33.95 19.47 -25.98
N PRO A 429 -34.72 18.83 -26.89
CA PRO A 429 -34.26 18.50 -28.24
C PRO A 429 -33.78 19.69 -29.10
N SER A 430 -34.17 20.92 -28.74
CA SER A 430 -33.73 22.14 -29.41
C SER A 430 -32.48 22.77 -28.79
N GLU A 431 -31.92 22.18 -27.74
CA GLU A 431 -30.76 22.70 -27.02
C GLU A 431 -29.51 21.85 -27.26
N GLN A 432 -28.36 22.41 -26.89
CA GLN A 432 -27.10 21.69 -26.80
C GLN A 432 -26.55 21.88 -25.39
N ALA A 433 -25.89 20.86 -24.86
CA ALA A 433 -25.26 20.92 -23.54
C ALA A 433 -24.07 21.90 -23.52
N ALA A 434 -23.31 21.95 -24.62
CA ALA A 434 -22.18 22.85 -24.78
C ALA A 434 -22.61 24.33 -24.71
N PRO A 435 -21.79 25.23 -24.14
CA PRO A 435 -20.44 25.00 -23.59
C PRO A 435 -20.43 24.65 -22.08
N PHE A 436 -21.59 24.53 -21.44
CA PHE A 436 -21.70 24.44 -19.97
C PHE A 436 -21.86 23.02 -19.43
N GLY A 437 -21.96 22.03 -20.32
CA GLY A 437 -22.02 20.62 -20.01
C GLY A 437 -21.77 19.76 -21.24
N THR A 438 -21.94 18.46 -21.06
CA THR A 438 -21.78 17.43 -22.08
C THR A 438 -23.07 16.62 -22.20
N GLU A 439 -23.54 16.39 -23.43
CA GLU A 439 -24.61 15.42 -23.67
C GLU A 439 -24.02 14.01 -23.56
N ILE A 440 -24.10 13.42 -22.37
CA ILE A 440 -23.51 12.12 -22.02
C ILE A 440 -24.32 10.93 -22.54
N ALA A 441 -25.59 11.17 -22.82
CA ALA A 441 -26.54 10.25 -23.43
C ALA A 441 -27.69 11.09 -24.00
N ARG A 442 -28.52 10.49 -24.87
CA ARG A 442 -29.57 11.23 -25.59
C ARG A 442 -30.50 11.96 -24.61
N GLY A 443 -30.54 13.29 -24.71
CA GLY A 443 -31.39 14.11 -23.85
C GLY A 443 -30.88 14.28 -22.41
N LEU A 444 -29.63 13.92 -22.12
CA LEU A 444 -29.02 14.02 -20.79
C LEU A 444 -27.83 14.97 -20.79
N ASP A 445 -27.97 16.10 -20.10
CA ASP A 445 -26.91 17.08 -19.86
C ASP A 445 -26.22 16.81 -18.52
N ALA A 446 -24.92 16.52 -18.55
CA ALA A 446 -24.06 16.54 -17.39
C ALA A 446 -23.24 17.84 -17.39
N GLN A 447 -23.53 18.71 -16.42
CA GLN A 447 -22.98 20.06 -16.38
C GLN A 447 -21.55 20.10 -15.83
N ASN A 448 -20.72 20.98 -16.40
CA ASN A 448 -19.35 21.24 -15.94
C ASN A 448 -19.35 21.69 -14.49
N HIS A 449 -18.39 21.21 -13.69
CA HIS A 449 -18.28 21.58 -12.28
C HIS A 449 -16.84 21.40 -11.77
N GLN A 450 -16.54 21.92 -10.58
CA GLN A 450 -15.27 21.66 -9.89
C GLN A 450 -15.52 20.82 -8.64
N HIS A 451 -14.49 20.15 -8.14
CA HIS A 451 -14.47 19.57 -6.79
C HIS A 451 -13.24 20.13 -6.10
N ILE A 452 -13.42 21.00 -5.10
CA ILE A 452 -12.30 21.66 -4.39
C ILE A 452 -12.42 21.33 -2.90
N PHE A 453 -11.40 20.68 -2.36
CA PHE A 453 -11.30 20.26 -0.97
C PHE A 453 -10.37 21.20 -0.20
N SER A 454 -10.58 21.33 1.11
CA SER A 454 -9.72 22.08 2.02
C SER A 454 -9.14 21.16 3.09
N LEU A 455 -7.86 20.81 2.97
CA LEU A 455 -7.11 20.09 4.00
C LEU A 455 -6.58 21.09 5.03
N ARG A 456 -7.00 20.98 6.29
CA ARG A 456 -6.43 21.72 7.41
C ARG A 456 -5.29 20.93 8.03
N VAL A 457 -4.10 21.51 8.05
CA VAL A 457 -2.92 20.98 8.74
C VAL A 457 -2.52 21.96 9.83
N ASP A 458 -2.58 21.52 11.07
CA ASP A 458 -2.04 22.20 12.25
C ASP A 458 -0.68 21.58 12.55
N PRO A 459 0.41 22.12 11.98
CA PRO A 459 1.73 21.55 12.14
C PRO A 459 2.29 21.75 13.55
N GLU A 460 3.09 20.79 13.98
CA GLU A 460 4.01 20.94 15.12
C GLU A 460 5.36 20.33 14.72
N ILE A 461 5.98 20.82 13.65
CA ILE A 461 7.22 20.27 13.11
C ILE A 461 8.33 20.41 14.15
N ASP A 462 8.59 19.33 14.90
CA ASP A 462 9.49 19.28 16.06
C ASP A 462 9.25 20.41 17.09
N GLY A 463 8.01 20.88 17.22
CA GLY A 463 7.62 21.99 18.10
C GLY A 463 6.55 22.89 17.48
N PRO A 464 5.89 23.74 18.29
CA PRO A 464 4.74 24.54 17.85
C PRO A 464 5.12 25.76 17.01
N ASN A 465 6.34 26.28 17.17
CA ASN A 465 6.77 27.48 16.44
C ASN A 465 7.28 27.11 15.05
N ASN A 466 6.46 27.37 14.03
CA ASN A 466 6.77 27.05 12.65
C ASN A 466 6.64 28.29 11.74
N THR A 467 7.30 28.22 10.58
CA THR A 467 7.25 29.26 9.52
C THR A 467 7.08 28.58 8.17
N VAL A 468 6.19 29.10 7.33
CA VAL A 468 6.06 28.63 5.94
C VAL A 468 7.01 29.38 5.02
N VAL A 469 7.78 28.64 4.23
CA VAL A 469 8.70 29.17 3.22
C VAL A 469 8.29 28.69 1.84
N GLN A 470 7.90 29.62 0.98
CA GLN A 470 7.64 29.36 -0.43
C GLN A 470 8.95 29.07 -1.17
N SER A 471 8.90 28.13 -2.11
CA SER A 471 10.04 27.66 -2.89
C SER A 471 9.68 27.63 -4.37
N ASP A 472 10.28 28.54 -5.15
CA ASP A 472 10.12 28.63 -6.60
C ASP A 472 11.41 28.17 -7.30
N ALA A 473 11.33 27.26 -8.27
CA ALA A 473 12.46 26.94 -9.14
C ALA A 473 12.65 28.08 -10.15
N VAL A 474 13.84 28.68 -10.17
CA VAL A 474 14.17 29.81 -11.05
C VAL A 474 15.52 29.61 -11.73
N PRO A 475 15.67 30.02 -13.00
CA PRO A 475 17.00 30.11 -13.63
C PRO A 475 17.85 31.17 -12.91
N MET A 476 19.17 31.00 -12.98
CA MET A 476 20.10 32.05 -12.54
C MET A 476 19.91 33.29 -13.42
N ALA A 477 19.94 34.47 -12.81
CA ALA A 477 19.70 35.73 -13.53
C ALA A 477 20.84 36.09 -14.50
N ASP A 478 22.06 35.61 -14.21
CA ASP A 478 23.24 35.83 -15.04
C ASP A 478 23.10 35.17 -16.42
N PRO A 479 23.39 35.91 -17.52
CA PRO A 479 23.20 35.40 -18.87
C PRO A 479 24.23 34.32 -19.23
N VAL A 480 23.90 33.53 -20.26
CA VAL A 480 24.82 32.57 -20.87
C VAL A 480 26.09 33.31 -21.34
N GLY A 481 27.26 32.72 -21.04
CA GLY A 481 28.56 33.31 -21.36
C GLY A 481 29.08 34.33 -20.36
N SER A 482 28.31 34.67 -19.31
CA SER A 482 28.82 35.46 -18.19
C SER A 482 29.83 34.63 -17.35
N PRO A 483 30.74 35.27 -16.59
CA PRO A 483 31.62 34.54 -15.67
C PRO A 483 30.86 33.73 -14.61
N ALA A 484 29.68 34.20 -14.18
CA ALA A 484 28.86 33.53 -13.16
C ALA A 484 28.02 32.37 -13.71
N ASN A 485 27.65 32.39 -14.99
CA ASN A 485 26.90 31.32 -15.65
C ASN A 485 27.41 31.04 -17.08
N PRO A 486 28.68 30.59 -17.25
CA PRO A 486 29.32 30.54 -18.57
C PRO A 486 28.57 29.68 -19.60
N TYR A 487 27.88 28.64 -19.13
CA TYR A 487 27.17 27.68 -19.98
C TYR A 487 25.64 27.78 -19.85
N GLY A 488 25.10 28.74 -19.10
CA GLY A 488 23.66 28.95 -18.99
C GLY A 488 22.89 27.92 -18.17
N ASN A 489 23.55 26.95 -17.55
CA ASN A 489 22.91 25.83 -16.86
C ASN A 489 22.50 26.13 -15.41
N GLY A 490 22.86 27.30 -14.87
CA GLY A 490 22.57 27.67 -13.49
C GLY A 490 21.07 27.85 -13.21
N PHE A 491 20.58 27.21 -12.15
CA PHE A 491 19.25 27.43 -11.59
C PHE A 491 19.29 27.16 -10.07
N TYR A 492 18.30 27.66 -9.34
CA TYR A 492 18.20 27.48 -7.89
C TYR A 492 16.75 27.55 -7.42
N ALA A 493 16.52 27.17 -6.16
CA ALA A 493 15.23 27.38 -5.50
C ALA A 493 15.23 28.74 -4.80
N LYS A 494 14.47 29.71 -5.32
CA LYS A 494 14.22 30.98 -4.64
C LYS A 494 13.29 30.72 -3.46
N LYS A 495 13.80 30.97 -2.24
CA LYS A 495 13.06 30.81 -0.99
C LYS A 495 12.47 32.15 -0.56
N THR A 496 11.20 32.17 -0.17
CA THR A 496 10.51 33.37 0.33
C THR A 496 9.71 33.00 1.56
N SER A 497 10.14 33.46 2.74
CA SER A 497 9.41 33.25 3.98
C SER A 497 8.12 34.07 3.96
N LEU A 498 7.00 33.43 4.31
CA LEU A 498 5.70 34.08 4.48
C LEU A 498 5.63 34.53 5.94
N ARG A 499 5.46 35.83 6.18
CA ARG A 499 5.60 36.43 7.52
C ARG A 499 4.30 36.89 8.14
N THR A 500 3.31 37.25 7.33
CA THR A 500 2.00 37.69 7.80
C THR A 500 0.88 36.89 7.12
N ALA A 501 -0.30 36.82 7.74
CA ALA A 501 -1.43 36.07 7.20
C ALA A 501 -1.78 36.46 5.75
N LEU A 502 -1.68 37.74 5.37
CA LEU A 502 -1.89 38.16 3.98
C LEU A 502 -0.80 37.68 3.02
N GLN A 503 0.46 37.54 3.47
CA GLN A 503 1.51 36.88 2.70
C GLN A 503 1.32 35.36 2.66
N GLY A 504 0.65 34.80 3.67
CA GLY A 504 0.25 33.40 3.77
C GLY A 504 -0.81 32.96 2.76
N ILE A 505 -1.41 33.89 2.02
CA ILE A 505 -2.34 33.63 0.93
C ILE A 505 -1.51 33.43 -0.35
N ALA A 506 -1.43 32.20 -0.83
CA ALA A 506 -0.53 31.85 -1.94
C ALA A 506 -1.16 30.88 -2.94
N ASP A 507 -0.82 31.09 -4.21
CA ASP A 507 -1.23 30.24 -5.32
C ASP A 507 -0.06 29.40 -5.83
N TYR A 508 -0.39 28.21 -6.31
CA TYR A 508 0.55 27.37 -7.05
C TYR A 508 0.95 28.03 -8.37
N CYS A 509 2.20 27.82 -8.79
CA CYS A 509 2.72 28.29 -10.07
C CYS A 509 3.37 27.12 -10.79
N HIS A 510 2.77 26.72 -11.92
CA HIS A 510 3.24 25.58 -12.71
C HIS A 510 4.64 25.87 -13.29
N GLU A 511 4.87 27.09 -13.75
CA GLU A 511 6.10 27.54 -14.42
C GLU A 511 7.32 27.44 -13.51
N THR A 512 7.14 27.61 -12.19
CA THR A 512 8.23 27.53 -11.20
C THR A 512 8.16 26.25 -10.35
N SER A 513 7.22 25.34 -10.64
CA SER A 513 6.96 24.14 -9.82
C SER A 513 6.87 24.47 -8.33
N ARG A 514 6.13 25.53 -7.99
CA ARG A 514 6.10 26.11 -6.64
C ARG A 514 5.73 25.07 -5.58
N GLY A 515 6.44 25.06 -4.45
CA GLY A 515 6.04 24.32 -3.26
C GLY A 515 6.27 25.14 -2.00
N TRP A 516 5.82 24.63 -0.86
CA TRP A 516 5.93 25.32 0.43
C TRP A 516 6.54 24.41 1.48
N ASP A 517 7.50 24.91 2.24
CA ASP A 517 8.14 24.21 3.34
C ASP A 517 7.58 24.74 4.66
N ILE A 518 6.92 23.88 5.45
CA ILE A 518 6.61 24.17 6.85
C ILE A 518 7.88 23.90 7.64
N THR A 519 8.53 24.95 8.13
CA THR A 519 9.86 24.86 8.75
C THR A 519 9.79 25.12 10.25
N ASN A 520 10.71 24.53 11.01
CA ASN A 520 11.01 24.96 12.37
C ASN A 520 12.36 25.69 12.35
N PRO A 521 12.37 27.04 12.43
CA PRO A 521 13.59 27.82 12.26
C PRO A 521 14.58 27.63 13.41
N SER A 522 14.11 27.22 14.60
CA SER A 522 14.96 26.98 15.78
C SER A 522 15.73 25.66 15.74
N ARG A 523 15.41 24.76 14.80
CA ARG A 523 16.00 23.43 14.67
C ARG A 523 16.67 23.27 13.31
N LEU A 524 17.99 23.17 13.32
CA LEU A 524 18.78 22.98 12.11
C LEU A 524 19.14 21.51 11.92
N ASN A 525 19.06 21.04 10.68
CA ASN A 525 19.60 19.75 10.30
C ASN A 525 21.14 19.80 10.37
N PRO A 526 21.80 18.87 11.07
CA PRO A 526 23.25 18.95 11.33
C PRO A 526 24.10 18.81 10.07
N SER A 527 23.60 18.16 9.02
CA SER A 527 24.34 17.94 7.78
C SER A 527 24.23 19.12 6.81
N THR A 528 23.07 19.79 6.76
CA THR A 528 22.82 20.85 5.79
C THR A 528 22.92 22.26 6.38
N GLY A 529 22.86 22.39 7.70
CA GLY A 529 22.77 23.69 8.38
C GLY A 529 21.47 24.45 8.11
N LYS A 530 20.47 23.81 7.49
CA LYS A 530 19.17 24.40 7.15
C LYS A 530 18.11 24.03 8.19
N PRO A 531 17.09 24.87 8.39
CA PRO A 531 15.91 24.49 9.17
C PRO A 531 15.32 23.16 8.72
N ILE A 532 14.92 22.33 9.68
CA ILE A 532 14.11 21.13 9.42
C ILE A 532 12.74 21.54 8.85
N ALA A 533 12.15 20.70 8.02
CA ALA A 533 10.88 21.02 7.39
C ALA A 533 10.05 19.81 6.96
N TYR A 534 8.76 20.04 6.72
CA TYR A 534 7.91 19.22 5.86
C TYR A 534 7.44 20.05 4.67
N LYS A 535 7.68 19.53 3.45
CA LYS A 535 7.33 20.18 2.19
C LYS A 535 5.93 19.78 1.74
N ILE A 536 5.06 20.76 1.53
CA ILE A 536 3.77 20.63 0.86
C ILE A 536 3.99 20.58 -0.66
N LEU A 537 3.50 19.50 -1.28
CA LEU A 537 3.43 19.29 -2.73
C LEU A 537 1.97 19.19 -3.13
N ASN A 538 1.50 20.18 -3.89
CA ASN A 538 0.10 20.29 -4.31
C ASN A 538 0.03 20.77 -5.76
N ASN A 539 0.05 19.84 -6.71
CA ASN A 539 -0.09 20.11 -8.15
C ASN A 539 -1.50 19.75 -8.67
N ASN A 540 -2.40 19.32 -7.79
CA ASN A 540 -3.82 19.11 -8.08
C ASN A 540 -4.65 20.24 -7.46
N CYS A 541 -4.39 21.50 -7.82
CA CYS A 541 -5.02 22.67 -7.18
C CYS A 541 -5.63 23.62 -8.23
N PRO A 542 -6.80 23.29 -8.79
CA PRO A 542 -7.45 24.18 -9.75
C PRO A 542 -7.84 25.50 -9.06
N ALA A 543 -7.66 26.61 -9.78
CA ALA A 543 -8.22 27.88 -9.34
C ALA A 543 -9.76 27.83 -9.36
N LEU A 544 -10.41 28.54 -8.43
CA LEU A 544 -11.86 28.72 -8.47
C LEU A 544 -12.27 29.50 -9.72
N LEU A 545 -13.10 28.90 -10.57
CA LEU A 545 -13.54 29.50 -11.83
C LEU A 545 -14.71 30.49 -11.65
N ALA A 546 -15.44 30.39 -10.54
CA ALA A 546 -16.49 31.33 -10.22
C ALA A 546 -15.92 32.74 -10.03
N LYS A 547 -16.47 33.72 -10.75
CA LYS A 547 -15.90 35.06 -10.82
C LYS A 547 -15.98 35.81 -9.49
N PRO A 548 -15.04 36.72 -9.19
CA PRO A 548 -15.19 37.73 -8.15
C PRO A 548 -16.56 38.44 -8.25
N GLY A 549 -17.21 38.62 -7.10
CA GLY A 549 -18.55 39.19 -7.00
C GLY A 549 -19.70 38.17 -7.10
N SER A 550 -19.45 36.95 -7.59
CA SER A 550 -20.45 35.87 -7.58
C SER A 550 -20.69 35.31 -6.18
N THR A 551 -21.89 34.75 -5.95
CA THR A 551 -22.24 34.07 -4.70
C THR A 551 -21.26 32.96 -4.34
N VAL A 552 -20.91 32.10 -5.30
CA VAL A 552 -19.94 31.02 -5.08
C VAL A 552 -18.59 31.59 -4.64
N HIS A 553 -18.09 32.62 -5.31
CA HIS A 553 -16.82 33.25 -4.94
C HIS A 553 -16.85 33.84 -3.53
N LYS A 554 -17.99 34.43 -3.12
CA LYS A 554 -18.19 34.94 -1.74
C LYS A 554 -18.17 33.79 -0.73
N ARG A 555 -19.07 32.82 -0.87
CA ARG A 555 -19.23 31.66 0.04
C ARG A 555 -17.96 30.81 0.13
N ALA A 556 -17.32 30.53 -1.00
CA ALA A 556 -16.12 29.71 -1.09
C ALA A 556 -14.84 30.56 -0.99
N GLY A 557 -14.79 31.46 0.01
CA GLY A 557 -13.62 32.32 0.24
C GLY A 557 -12.30 31.54 0.30
N PHE A 558 -12.34 30.38 0.93
CA PHE A 558 -11.20 29.48 1.06
C PHE A 558 -10.70 28.91 -0.26
N ALA A 559 -11.57 28.72 -1.26
CA ALA A 559 -11.21 28.12 -2.54
C ALA A 559 -10.55 29.11 -3.52
N ARG A 560 -10.46 30.39 -3.15
CA ARG A 560 -9.88 31.44 -4.00
C ARG A 560 -8.37 31.29 -4.21
N HIS A 561 -7.70 30.60 -3.28
CA HIS A 561 -6.25 30.38 -3.31
C HIS A 561 -5.87 28.94 -2.98
N ALA A 562 -4.70 28.50 -3.39
CA ALA A 562 -4.21 27.13 -3.17
C ALA A 562 -3.71 26.85 -1.73
N LEU A 563 -3.29 27.90 -1.03
CA LEU A 563 -2.78 27.84 0.33
C LEU A 563 -3.18 29.09 1.12
N TRP A 564 -3.61 28.88 2.36
CA TRP A 564 -3.73 29.91 3.38
C TRP A 564 -2.92 29.51 4.60
N VAL A 565 -2.10 30.42 5.11
CA VAL A 565 -1.35 30.24 6.36
C VAL A 565 -1.81 31.29 7.35
N LEU A 566 -2.36 30.84 8.47
CA LEU A 566 -2.91 31.69 9.53
C LEU A 566 -2.27 31.35 10.87
N PRO A 567 -2.20 32.28 11.83
CA PRO A 567 -1.86 31.93 13.21
C PRO A 567 -2.91 30.97 13.79
N TYR A 568 -2.48 30.05 14.64
CA TYR A 568 -3.38 29.16 15.35
C TYR A 568 -4.30 29.93 16.30
N ARG A 569 -5.59 29.56 16.31
CA ARG A 569 -6.57 29.91 17.34
C ARG A 569 -7.50 28.73 17.58
N ASP A 570 -7.86 28.51 18.84
CA ASP A 570 -8.81 27.45 19.19
C ASP A 570 -10.14 27.65 18.44
N HIS A 571 -10.68 26.55 17.92
CA HIS A 571 -11.97 26.49 17.23
C HIS A 571 -12.09 27.26 15.89
N GLU A 572 -11.02 27.86 15.38
CA GLU A 572 -10.95 28.26 13.95
C GLU A 572 -10.62 27.03 13.10
N ILE A 573 -11.67 26.32 12.68
CA ILE A 573 -11.59 25.03 11.96
C ILE A 573 -12.18 25.13 10.55
N PHE A 574 -13.38 25.69 10.41
CA PHE A 574 -14.18 25.63 9.18
C PHE A 574 -14.02 26.88 8.31
N PRO A 575 -13.30 26.81 7.18
CA PRO A 575 -12.87 27.99 6.44
C PRO A 575 -13.99 28.69 5.64
N ALA A 576 -15.14 28.01 5.44
CA ALA A 576 -16.38 28.60 4.91
C ALA A 576 -17.36 29.06 6.02
N GLY A 577 -16.94 29.03 7.29
CA GLY A 577 -17.76 29.38 8.44
C GLY A 577 -18.40 28.17 9.14
N GLN A 578 -18.89 28.39 10.36
CA GLN A 578 -19.57 27.38 11.18
C GLN A 578 -20.93 26.98 10.57
N TYR A 579 -21.62 27.89 9.88
CA TYR A 579 -22.97 27.73 9.33
C TYR A 579 -22.97 27.98 7.82
N VAL A 580 -22.92 26.91 7.02
CA VAL A 580 -22.71 27.06 5.57
C VAL A 580 -24.02 27.13 4.78
N CYS A 581 -25.05 26.39 5.21
CA CYS A 581 -26.37 26.42 4.56
C CYS A 581 -26.91 27.87 4.53
N GLN A 582 -27.42 28.31 3.38
CA GLN A 582 -27.95 29.67 3.14
C GLN A 582 -26.97 30.84 3.40
N SER A 583 -25.73 30.58 3.80
CA SER A 583 -24.74 31.65 3.99
C SER A 583 -24.50 32.40 2.69
N THR A 584 -24.52 33.73 2.75
CA THR A 584 -24.21 34.61 1.60
C THR A 584 -22.70 34.77 1.37
N GLY A 585 -21.87 34.26 2.29
CA GLY A 585 -20.42 34.49 2.30
C GLY A 585 -20.06 35.95 2.61
N GLU A 586 -20.91 36.62 3.39
CA GLU A 586 -20.61 37.96 3.91
C GLU A 586 -19.39 37.93 4.84
N GLU A 587 -18.48 38.86 4.59
CA GLU A 587 -17.32 39.12 5.45
C GLU A 587 -17.79 39.79 6.75
N ASP A 588 -17.03 39.62 7.82
CA ASP A 588 -17.30 40.14 9.18
C ASP A 588 -18.65 39.69 9.78
N HIS A 589 -19.21 38.54 9.35
CA HIS A 589 -20.45 38.02 9.91
C HIS A 589 -20.30 37.71 11.42
N PRO A 590 -21.14 38.25 12.32
CA PRO A 590 -20.93 38.20 13.78
C PRO A 590 -20.99 36.79 14.39
N HIS A 591 -21.53 35.83 13.66
CA HIS A 591 -21.69 34.44 14.08
C HIS A 591 -21.11 33.42 13.08
N ASN A 592 -20.49 33.87 11.99
CA ASN A 592 -20.09 32.99 10.91
C ASN A 592 -18.83 33.46 10.17
N ALA A 593 -17.83 33.89 10.93
CA ALA A 593 -16.55 34.30 10.38
C ALA A 593 -15.91 33.17 9.56
N THR A 594 -15.28 33.56 8.46
CA THR A 594 -14.66 32.69 7.46
C THR A 594 -13.15 32.88 7.44
N ILE A 595 -12.45 32.08 6.65
CA ILE A 595 -10.99 32.21 6.47
C ILE A 595 -10.56 33.58 5.93
N VAL A 596 -11.43 34.27 5.20
CA VAL A 596 -11.15 35.61 4.67
C VAL A 596 -11.04 36.61 5.82
N ASP A 597 -11.98 36.55 6.77
CA ASP A 597 -11.98 37.39 7.97
C ASP A 597 -10.76 37.09 8.85
N TRP A 598 -10.43 35.81 8.99
CA TRP A 598 -9.27 35.39 9.76
C TRP A 598 -7.95 35.90 9.16
N ALA A 599 -7.83 35.87 7.83
CA ALA A 599 -6.66 36.36 7.10
C ALA A 599 -6.57 37.90 7.12
N ALA A 600 -7.70 38.60 7.09
CA ALA A 600 -7.76 40.07 7.10
C ALA A 600 -7.13 40.69 8.36
N ARG A 601 -7.05 39.94 9.46
CA ARG A 601 -6.32 40.34 10.69
C ARG A 601 -4.83 40.58 10.44
N ASN A 602 -4.28 40.01 9.36
CA ASN A 602 -2.88 40.15 8.92
C ASN A 602 -1.83 39.92 10.02
N GLU A 603 -2.15 39.01 10.93
CA GLU A 603 -1.29 38.66 12.07
C GLU A 603 -0.01 37.95 11.61
N SER A 604 1.01 37.93 12.49
CA SER A 604 2.27 37.25 12.21
C SER A 604 2.08 35.73 12.07
N ILE A 605 2.76 35.13 11.10
CA ILE A 605 2.85 33.68 10.88
C ILE A 605 4.32 33.21 10.81
N GLU A 606 5.25 34.05 11.26
CA GLU A 606 6.67 33.74 11.36
C GLU A 606 7.02 33.28 12.78
N ASP A 607 7.63 32.10 12.88
CA ASP A 607 8.15 31.49 14.12
C ASP A 607 7.12 31.43 15.25
N THR A 608 5.90 31.00 14.90
CA THR A 608 4.75 30.95 15.81
C THR A 608 3.89 29.73 15.52
N ASP A 609 2.88 29.48 16.36
CA ASP A 609 1.87 28.45 16.11
C ASP A 609 0.99 28.87 14.93
N ILE A 610 0.94 28.04 13.88
CA ILE A 610 0.29 28.33 12.60
C ILE A 610 -0.63 27.19 12.20
N VAL A 611 -1.52 27.46 11.24
CA VAL A 611 -2.37 26.48 10.58
C VAL A 611 -2.31 26.72 9.08
N CYS A 612 -2.10 25.64 8.32
CA CYS A 612 -2.15 25.65 6.86
C CYS A 612 -3.49 25.08 6.39
N TYR A 613 -4.23 25.84 5.58
CA TYR A 613 -5.40 25.36 4.84
C TYR A 613 -4.99 25.20 3.38
N ILE A 614 -5.02 23.96 2.87
CA ILE A 614 -4.47 23.59 1.57
C ILE A 614 -5.61 23.17 0.65
N GLN A 615 -5.79 23.90 -0.45
CA GLN A 615 -6.86 23.65 -1.41
C GLN A 615 -6.37 22.78 -2.56
N PHE A 616 -7.04 21.66 -2.79
CA PHE A 616 -6.72 20.72 -3.86
C PHE A 616 -8.02 20.15 -4.44
N GLY A 617 -7.97 19.55 -5.63
CA GLY A 617 -9.18 19.19 -6.36
C GLY A 617 -8.97 19.01 -7.85
N LEU A 618 -10.09 19.07 -8.58
CA LEU A 618 -10.13 19.01 -10.04
C LEU A 618 -11.24 19.90 -10.63
N THR A 619 -11.12 20.19 -11.92
CA THR A 619 -12.20 20.74 -12.75
C THR A 619 -12.71 19.62 -13.64
N HIS A 620 -13.97 19.25 -13.48
CA HIS A 620 -14.60 18.16 -14.21
C HIS A 620 -15.39 18.69 -15.40
N PHE A 621 -14.96 18.30 -16.59
CA PHE A 621 -15.76 18.37 -17.82
C PHE A 621 -16.29 16.96 -18.08
N PRO A 622 -17.57 16.67 -17.78
CA PRO A 622 -18.10 15.31 -17.87
C PRO A 622 -17.93 14.69 -19.26
N ARG A 623 -17.71 13.39 -19.31
CA ARG A 623 -17.57 12.61 -20.55
C ARG A 623 -18.55 11.44 -20.56
N THR A 624 -18.76 10.86 -21.73
CA THR A 624 -19.64 9.69 -21.90
C THR A 624 -19.21 8.50 -21.05
N GLU A 625 -17.90 8.32 -20.83
CA GLU A 625 -17.31 7.25 -20.03
C GLU A 625 -17.61 7.38 -18.54
N ASP A 626 -18.01 8.57 -18.09
CA ASP A 626 -18.34 8.83 -16.69
C ASP A 626 -19.80 8.39 -16.36
N PHE A 627 -20.56 7.90 -17.34
CA PHE A 627 -21.96 7.51 -17.23
C PHE A 627 -22.19 6.06 -17.70
N PRO A 628 -23.07 5.26 -17.05
CA PRO A 628 -23.95 5.60 -15.93
C PRO A 628 -23.32 5.63 -14.54
N ILE A 629 -22.08 5.17 -14.40
CA ILE A 629 -21.32 5.21 -13.15
C ILE A 629 -19.88 5.56 -13.47
N MET A 630 -19.35 6.56 -12.78
CA MET A 630 -18.09 7.21 -13.07
C MET A 630 -16.91 6.36 -12.56
N PRO A 631 -15.93 6.02 -13.40
CA PRO A 631 -14.67 5.45 -12.95
C PRO A 631 -13.98 6.38 -11.94
N ALA A 632 -13.31 5.80 -10.95
CA ALA A 632 -12.67 6.58 -9.89
C ALA A 632 -11.58 7.53 -10.44
N GLU A 633 -11.72 8.84 -10.18
CA GLU A 633 -10.75 9.87 -10.53
C GLU A 633 -10.01 10.37 -9.28
N PRO A 634 -8.68 10.14 -9.16
CA PRO A 634 -7.92 10.50 -7.97
C PRO A 634 -7.35 11.92 -8.03
N VAL A 635 -7.41 12.62 -6.90
CA VAL A 635 -6.66 13.88 -6.63
C VAL A 635 -5.91 13.75 -5.31
N SER A 636 -4.79 14.45 -5.15
CA SER A 636 -4.01 14.32 -3.92
C SER A 636 -3.17 15.54 -3.57
N VAL A 637 -2.81 15.58 -2.29
CA VAL A 637 -1.79 16.49 -1.72
C VAL A 637 -0.83 15.67 -0.86
N MET A 638 0.45 16.04 -0.86
CA MET A 638 1.50 15.29 -0.18
C MET A 638 2.37 16.22 0.68
N LEU A 639 2.70 15.77 1.90
CA LEU A 639 3.66 16.42 2.79
C LEU A 639 4.85 15.49 3.01
N ARG A 640 6.04 15.93 2.61
CA ARG A 640 7.27 15.13 2.68
C ARG A 640 8.32 15.73 3.60
N ALA A 641 8.98 14.89 4.40
CA ALA A 641 10.14 15.32 5.18
C ALA A 641 11.20 15.99 4.27
N SER A 642 11.67 17.19 4.66
CA SER A 642 12.75 17.91 3.99
C SER A 642 13.74 18.42 5.03
N ASN A 643 14.95 17.86 5.02
CA ASN A 643 15.95 18.06 6.07
C ASN A 643 15.47 17.68 7.49
N PHE A 644 14.29 17.08 7.65
CA PHE A 644 13.77 16.71 8.97
C PHE A 644 14.67 15.69 9.65
N PHE A 645 14.92 14.55 8.98
CA PHE A 645 15.83 13.52 9.44
C PHE A 645 17.28 13.82 9.02
N GLN A 646 18.26 13.26 9.74
CA GLN A 646 19.67 13.40 9.39
C GLN A 646 20.00 12.81 8.00
N LYS A 647 19.41 11.66 7.68
CA LYS A 647 19.53 10.96 6.38
C LYS A 647 18.26 10.13 6.16
N ASN A 648 18.23 9.26 5.13
CA ASN A 648 17.05 8.46 4.79
C ASN A 648 16.50 7.68 6.01
N PRO A 649 15.36 8.06 6.61
CA PRO A 649 14.87 7.47 7.86
C PRO A 649 14.49 5.99 7.73
N ALA A 650 14.37 5.47 6.51
CA ALA A 650 13.89 4.12 6.26
C ALA A 650 15.03 3.08 6.17
N LEU A 651 16.29 3.45 6.45
CA LEU A 651 17.43 2.52 6.38
C LEU A 651 17.42 1.41 7.44
N TRP A 652 16.53 1.47 8.43
CA TRP A 652 16.30 0.35 9.36
C TRP A 652 15.49 -0.79 8.73
N VAL A 653 14.83 -0.54 7.59
CA VAL A 653 14.03 -1.55 6.89
C VAL A 653 14.97 -2.58 6.27
N PRO A 654 14.82 -3.88 6.59
CA PRO A 654 15.71 -4.89 6.06
C PRO A 654 15.57 -5.00 4.53
N PRO A 655 16.68 -5.15 3.79
CA PRO A 655 16.63 -5.41 2.36
C PRO A 655 15.91 -6.73 2.08
N SER A 656 15.06 -6.74 1.04
CA SER A 656 14.28 -7.90 0.63
C SER A 656 15.11 -8.96 -0.12
N ASP A 657 16.29 -8.58 -0.62
CA ASP A 657 17.27 -9.50 -1.18
C ASP A 657 18.69 -8.95 -0.91
N VAL A 658 19.58 -9.78 -0.35
CA VAL A 658 21.00 -9.49 -0.16
C VAL A 658 21.77 -10.57 -0.91
N ARG A 659 21.88 -10.47 -2.24
CA ARG A 659 22.71 -11.40 -3.02
C ARG A 659 24.14 -10.88 -3.08
N SER A 660 24.91 -11.13 -2.02
CA SER A 660 26.36 -11.01 -2.06
C SER A 660 26.99 -12.36 -2.43
N LYS A 661 27.23 -12.60 -3.75
CA LYS A 661 27.89 -13.81 -4.33
C LYS A 661 27.17 -15.16 -4.08
N PRO A 662 27.36 -16.20 -4.92
CA PRO A 662 26.92 -17.55 -4.58
C PRO A 662 27.67 -18.02 -3.33
N HIS A 663 26.95 -18.21 -2.22
CA HIS A 663 27.52 -18.83 -1.02
C HIS A 663 27.86 -20.30 -1.29
N HIS A 664 29.12 -20.69 -1.03
CA HIS A 664 29.51 -22.09 -0.95
C HIS A 664 28.82 -22.73 0.27
N SER A 665 28.18 -23.89 0.09
CA SER A 665 27.49 -24.58 1.18
C SER A 665 28.50 -25.30 2.08
N GLN A 666 28.72 -24.80 3.29
CA GLN A 666 29.45 -25.53 4.35
C GLN A 666 28.68 -26.75 4.89
N GLY A 667 27.42 -26.96 4.45
CA GLY A 667 26.56 -28.00 5.01
C GLY A 667 27.02 -29.42 4.70
N VAL A 668 27.56 -29.67 3.51
CA VAL A 668 27.91 -31.05 3.08
C VAL A 668 29.11 -31.59 3.88
N ASP A 669 30.15 -30.79 4.10
CA ASP A 669 31.30 -31.18 4.93
C ASP A 669 30.90 -31.56 6.36
N VAL A 670 30.01 -30.78 6.99
CA VAL A 670 29.51 -31.06 8.34
C VAL A 670 28.75 -32.38 8.37
N HIS A 671 27.93 -32.66 7.36
CA HIS A 671 27.20 -33.93 7.26
C HIS A 671 28.13 -35.12 7.03
N LEU A 672 29.14 -35.01 6.17
CA LEU A 672 30.10 -36.09 5.93
C LEU A 672 31.01 -36.33 7.13
N ALA A 673 31.47 -35.28 7.82
CA ALA A 673 32.25 -35.42 9.05
C ALA A 673 31.43 -36.09 10.17
N GLY A 674 30.15 -35.73 10.31
CA GLY A 674 29.25 -36.41 11.24
C GLY A 674 29.04 -37.89 10.90
N ALA A 675 28.81 -38.21 9.62
CA ALA A 675 28.68 -39.59 9.15
C ALA A 675 29.97 -40.40 9.40
N ALA A 676 31.13 -39.82 9.13
CA ALA A 676 32.43 -40.44 9.39
C ALA A 676 32.62 -40.81 10.87
N GLN A 677 32.28 -39.90 11.79
CA GLN A 677 32.33 -40.17 13.23
C GLN A 677 31.39 -41.32 13.63
N LEU A 678 30.17 -41.36 13.06
CA LEU A 678 29.22 -42.45 13.33
C LEU A 678 29.74 -43.81 12.82
N ILE A 679 30.35 -43.85 11.63
CA ILE A 679 30.96 -45.07 11.07
C ILE A 679 32.06 -45.57 12.01
N GLN A 680 32.93 -44.68 12.47
CA GLN A 680 34.00 -45.05 13.40
C GLN A 680 33.42 -45.54 14.73
N LEU A 681 32.50 -44.80 15.35
CA LEU A 681 31.91 -45.21 16.63
C LEU A 681 31.22 -46.57 16.55
N TYR A 682 30.51 -46.85 15.45
CA TYR A 682 29.72 -48.07 15.30
C TYR A 682 30.56 -49.28 14.87
N PHE A 683 31.49 -49.11 13.93
CA PHE A 683 32.22 -50.23 13.32
C PHE A 683 33.64 -50.44 13.85
N GLN A 684 34.28 -49.43 14.45
CA GLN A 684 35.67 -49.55 14.92
C GLN A 684 35.80 -50.45 16.17
N LYS A 685 34.70 -50.69 16.91
CA LYS A 685 34.65 -51.61 18.07
C LYS A 685 34.18 -53.03 17.74
N LYS A 686 33.79 -53.32 16.50
CA LYS A 686 33.34 -54.65 16.07
C LYS A 686 34.30 -55.21 15.03
N THR A 687 35.11 -56.19 15.38
CA THR A 687 35.77 -57.05 14.39
C THR A 687 34.70 -57.66 13.49
N PRO A 688 34.92 -57.77 12.15
CA PRO A 688 33.93 -58.29 11.23
C PRO A 688 33.79 -59.81 11.42
N ASP A 689 33.06 -60.22 12.44
CA ASP A 689 32.50 -61.56 12.58
C ASP A 689 31.03 -61.52 12.16
N ALA A 690 30.46 -62.69 11.82
CA ALA A 690 29.17 -62.97 11.20
C ALA A 690 27.94 -62.26 11.83
N SER A 691 28.08 -61.57 12.97
CA SER A 691 27.05 -60.72 13.56
C SER A 691 26.77 -59.40 12.83
N ILE A 692 27.69 -58.89 11.99
CA ILE A 692 27.41 -57.72 11.11
C ILE A 692 26.38 -58.09 10.02
N ILE A 693 26.32 -59.38 9.65
CA ILE A 693 25.44 -59.92 8.61
C ILE A 693 23.96 -59.80 9.00
N ALA A 694 23.62 -59.87 10.30
CA ALA A 694 22.24 -59.72 10.79
C ALA A 694 21.67 -58.29 10.63
N THR A 695 22.53 -57.27 10.48
CA THR A 695 22.16 -55.88 10.13
C THR A 695 22.52 -55.51 8.68
N GLY A 696 22.86 -56.51 7.85
CA GLY A 696 23.69 -56.37 6.65
C GLY A 696 23.19 -55.38 5.59
N ALA A 697 21.88 -55.24 5.40
CA ALA A 697 21.33 -54.35 4.35
C ALA A 697 21.49 -52.85 4.69
N TRP A 698 21.19 -52.44 5.93
CA TRP A 698 21.30 -51.04 6.37
C TRP A 698 22.74 -50.59 6.52
N ALA A 699 23.59 -51.44 7.09
CA ALA A 699 25.02 -51.18 7.19
C ALA A 699 25.64 -51.02 5.79
N ARG A 700 25.28 -51.91 4.85
CA ARG A 700 25.72 -51.81 3.45
C ARG A 700 25.25 -50.52 2.79
N LEU A 701 23.96 -50.20 2.85
CA LEU A 701 23.41 -48.97 2.26
C LEU A 701 24.12 -47.73 2.82
N PHE A 702 24.30 -47.66 4.14
CA PHE A 702 24.93 -46.52 4.81
C PHE A 702 26.41 -46.36 4.43
N LEU A 703 27.18 -47.45 4.43
CA LEU A 703 28.60 -47.43 4.07
C LEU A 703 28.80 -47.11 2.58
N GLU A 704 27.96 -47.68 1.71
CA GLU A 704 28.01 -47.41 0.28
C GLU A 704 27.60 -45.96 -0.04
N SER A 705 26.55 -45.42 0.59
CA SER A 705 26.17 -44.00 0.46
C SER A 705 27.26 -43.06 0.98
N PHE A 706 27.90 -43.39 2.10
CA PHE A 706 29.02 -42.61 2.61
C PHE A 706 30.19 -42.61 1.63
N MET A 707 30.61 -43.78 1.12
CA MET A 707 31.68 -43.88 0.13
C MET A 707 31.32 -43.13 -1.16
N PHE A 708 30.08 -43.25 -1.65
CA PHE A 708 29.62 -42.53 -2.82
C PHE A 708 29.77 -41.02 -2.63
N HIS A 709 29.21 -40.45 -1.57
CA HIS A 709 29.24 -39.00 -1.37
C HIS A 709 30.64 -38.47 -1.02
N VAL A 710 31.47 -39.24 -0.31
CA VAL A 710 32.87 -38.85 -0.06
C VAL A 710 33.68 -38.83 -1.36
N ALA A 711 33.53 -39.85 -2.21
CA ALA A 711 34.24 -39.94 -3.47
C ALA A 711 33.70 -38.97 -4.55
N THR A 712 32.40 -38.69 -4.57
CA THR A 712 31.79 -37.89 -5.64
C THR A 712 31.45 -36.47 -5.24
N SER A 713 31.19 -36.14 -3.96
CA SER A 713 30.76 -34.79 -3.54
C SER A 713 31.85 -33.91 -2.92
N ILE A 714 32.90 -34.49 -2.32
CA ILE A 714 34.07 -33.73 -1.82
C ILE A 714 34.89 -33.07 -2.93
N PRO A 715 35.07 -33.68 -4.12
CA PRO A 715 35.77 -33.01 -5.22
C PRO A 715 35.11 -31.67 -5.62
N PHE A 716 33.79 -31.54 -5.45
CA PHE A 716 33.05 -30.28 -5.65
C PHE A 716 33.28 -29.19 -4.57
N GLN A 717 34.10 -29.45 -3.54
CA GLN A 717 34.24 -28.58 -2.36
C GLN A 717 35.69 -28.11 -2.16
N LEU A 718 35.86 -26.80 -2.04
CA LEU A 718 37.12 -26.15 -1.66
C LEU A 718 37.38 -26.35 -0.15
N THR A 719 37.79 -27.53 0.28
CA THR A 719 38.19 -27.71 1.68
C THR A 719 39.67 -27.44 1.88
N SER A 720 40.01 -26.44 2.69
CA SER A 720 41.37 -26.17 3.17
C SER A 720 41.79 -27.05 4.36
N THR A 721 40.95 -28.00 4.79
CA THR A 721 41.25 -28.86 5.96
C THR A 721 41.09 -30.34 5.61
N GLN A 722 42.19 -31.09 5.72
CA GLN A 722 42.19 -32.54 5.65
C GLN A 722 41.48 -33.07 6.92
N SER A 723 40.26 -33.60 6.78
CA SER A 723 39.62 -34.33 7.87
C SER A 723 40.16 -35.75 7.91
N THR A 724 41.16 -35.99 8.75
CA THR A 724 41.70 -37.33 9.04
C THR A 724 40.63 -38.33 9.48
N THR A 725 39.50 -37.81 10.00
CA THR A 725 38.32 -38.59 10.38
C THR A 725 37.56 -39.14 9.17
N ILE A 726 37.38 -38.34 8.11
CA ILE A 726 36.71 -38.80 6.88
C ILE A 726 37.58 -39.85 6.19
N ASP A 727 38.88 -39.59 6.05
CA ASP A 727 39.85 -40.52 5.43
C ASP A 727 39.86 -41.90 6.12
N SER A 728 39.95 -41.91 7.46
CA SER A 728 39.97 -43.16 8.22
C SER A 728 38.62 -43.89 8.24
N ALA A 729 37.50 -43.14 8.23
CA ALA A 729 36.17 -43.74 8.10
C ALA A 729 35.94 -44.34 6.70
N PHE A 730 36.47 -43.71 5.65
CA PHE A 730 36.36 -44.20 4.27
C PHE A 730 37.10 -45.53 4.09
N SER A 731 38.34 -45.63 4.59
CA SER A 731 39.09 -46.90 4.59
C SER A 731 38.41 -47.99 5.41
N LEU A 732 37.80 -47.63 6.55
CA LEU A 732 37.03 -48.58 7.36
C LEU A 732 35.79 -49.09 6.60
N ALA A 733 35.07 -48.19 5.92
CA ALA A 733 33.91 -48.54 5.11
C ALA A 733 34.25 -49.49 3.96
N GLU A 734 35.34 -49.21 3.23
CA GLU A 734 35.82 -50.07 2.14
C GLU A 734 36.12 -51.49 2.63
N ASN A 735 36.93 -51.63 3.69
CA ASN A 735 37.30 -52.94 4.23
C ASN A 735 36.07 -53.77 4.65
N ILE A 736 35.06 -53.13 5.24
CA ILE A 736 33.82 -53.80 5.64
C ILE A 736 33.02 -54.22 4.41
N LEU A 737 32.88 -53.34 3.43
CA LEU A 737 32.14 -53.62 2.21
C LEU A 737 32.82 -54.70 1.34
N GLU A 738 34.15 -54.76 1.31
CA GLU A 738 34.88 -55.84 0.62
C GLU A 738 34.59 -57.23 1.21
N VAL A 739 34.32 -57.31 2.52
CA VAL A 739 33.89 -58.56 3.17
C VAL A 739 32.42 -58.86 2.84
N LEU A 740 31.55 -57.84 2.90
CA LEU A 740 30.11 -58.00 2.64
C LEU A 740 29.75 -58.31 1.18
N CYS A 741 30.61 -57.92 0.23
CA CYS A 741 30.40 -58.16 -1.21
C CYS A 741 30.93 -59.51 -1.72
N ARG A 742 31.41 -60.42 -0.85
CA ARG A 742 31.90 -61.75 -1.27
C ARG A 742 30.74 -62.65 -1.72
N PRO A 743 30.86 -63.36 -2.87
CA PRO A 743 29.77 -64.16 -3.45
C PRO A 743 29.20 -65.25 -2.53
N GLN A 744 29.99 -65.74 -1.55
CA GLN A 744 29.56 -66.80 -0.64
C GLN A 744 28.74 -66.31 0.56
N ILE A 745 28.53 -65.00 0.72
CA ILE A 745 27.96 -64.39 1.94
C ILE A 745 26.58 -63.75 1.73
N SER A 746 26.19 -63.37 0.50
CA SER A 746 24.89 -62.72 0.24
C SER A 746 24.31 -63.04 -1.14
N VAL A 747 22.99 -63.19 -1.21
CA VAL A 747 22.20 -63.52 -2.43
C VAL A 747 22.01 -62.30 -3.34
N ASP A 748 22.31 -61.08 -2.87
CA ASP A 748 22.30 -59.84 -3.68
C ASP A 748 23.74 -59.35 -3.93
N ALA A 749 24.40 -59.96 -4.92
CA ALA A 749 25.80 -59.69 -5.29
C ALA A 749 26.06 -58.29 -5.90
N THR A 750 25.03 -57.45 -6.07
CA THR A 750 25.13 -56.10 -6.66
C THR A 750 25.10 -55.02 -5.59
N SER A 751 26.05 -54.07 -5.61
CA SER A 751 26.07 -52.89 -4.71
C SER A 751 24.87 -51.98 -5.03
N PRO A 752 23.90 -51.80 -4.11
CA PRO A 752 22.69 -51.02 -4.40
C PRO A 752 22.93 -49.52 -4.58
N VAL A 753 24.02 -48.95 -4.04
CA VAL A 753 24.31 -47.50 -4.17
C VAL A 753 25.48 -47.24 -5.12
N LEU A 754 26.57 -48.01 -5.03
CA LEU A 754 27.74 -47.80 -5.90
C LEU A 754 27.55 -48.44 -7.28
N GLY A 755 26.69 -49.46 -7.41
CA GLY A 755 26.50 -50.21 -8.65
C GLY A 755 27.69 -51.11 -9.04
N VAL A 756 28.83 -50.97 -8.38
CA VAL A 756 30.09 -51.71 -8.63
C VAL A 756 30.88 -51.92 -7.33
N PRO A 757 31.93 -52.77 -7.33
CA PRO A 757 32.68 -53.00 -6.10
C PRO A 757 33.28 -51.69 -5.54
N PRO A 758 33.32 -51.54 -4.20
CA PRO A 758 33.77 -50.31 -3.52
C PRO A 758 35.15 -49.80 -3.94
N LYS A 759 36.01 -50.71 -4.41
CA LYS A 759 37.37 -50.41 -4.84
C LYS A 759 37.46 -49.35 -5.93
N LEU A 760 36.48 -49.29 -6.84
CA LEU A 760 36.46 -48.24 -7.87
C LEU A 760 36.28 -46.85 -7.26
N PHE A 761 35.39 -46.72 -6.27
CA PHE A 761 35.15 -45.46 -5.56
C PHE A 761 36.33 -45.07 -4.67
N HIS A 762 37.10 -46.04 -4.18
CA HIS A 762 38.40 -45.76 -3.58
C HIS A 762 39.37 -45.15 -4.59
N TYR A 763 39.51 -45.73 -5.79
CA TYR A 763 40.37 -45.16 -6.82
C TYR A 763 39.95 -43.73 -7.20
N ILE A 764 38.64 -43.48 -7.37
CA ILE A 764 38.10 -42.14 -7.65
C ILE A 764 38.48 -41.17 -6.53
N TYR A 765 38.25 -41.55 -5.28
CA TYR A 765 38.60 -40.74 -4.12
C TYR A 765 40.10 -40.42 -4.10
N THR A 766 40.96 -41.45 -4.22
CA THR A 766 42.42 -41.30 -4.22
C THR A 766 42.89 -40.38 -5.35
N ILE A 767 42.37 -40.55 -6.57
CA ILE A 767 42.74 -39.72 -7.71
C ILE A 767 42.29 -38.27 -7.50
N ALA A 768 41.07 -38.04 -7.03
CA ALA A 768 40.59 -36.69 -6.71
C ALA A 768 41.46 -36.02 -5.63
N ARG A 769 41.93 -36.77 -4.63
CA ARG A 769 42.85 -36.27 -3.60
C ARG A 769 44.23 -35.94 -4.16
N MET A 770 44.76 -36.75 -5.08
CA MET A 770 46.00 -36.46 -5.79
C MET A 770 45.87 -35.17 -6.63
N TYR A 771 44.70 -34.95 -7.23
CA TYR A 771 44.37 -33.69 -7.92
C TYR A 771 44.34 -32.47 -7.00
N GLN A 772 43.73 -32.58 -5.82
CA GLN A 772 43.70 -31.51 -4.83
C GLN A 772 45.10 -31.11 -4.32
N GLN A 773 46.04 -32.05 -4.29
CA GLN A 773 47.42 -31.81 -3.84
C GLN A 773 48.34 -31.31 -4.96
N TYR A 774 47.90 -31.33 -6.22
CA TYR A 774 48.68 -30.83 -7.34
C TYR A 774 48.72 -29.28 -7.34
N PRO A 775 49.89 -28.61 -7.47
CA PRO A 775 51.18 -29.10 -7.99
C PRO A 775 52.21 -29.49 -6.91
N CYS A 776 51.85 -29.71 -5.65
CA CYS A 776 52.77 -29.94 -4.53
C CYS A 776 53.57 -31.26 -4.57
N GLY A 777 53.46 -32.05 -5.65
CA GLY A 777 54.17 -33.31 -5.90
C GLY A 777 53.20 -34.49 -6.06
N VAL A 778 53.34 -35.24 -7.15
CA VAL A 778 52.54 -36.45 -7.43
C VAL A 778 53.47 -37.64 -7.61
N ASP A 779 53.16 -38.77 -6.96
CA ASP A 779 53.87 -40.02 -7.17
C ASP A 779 53.47 -40.64 -8.53
N ILE A 780 54.35 -40.48 -9.52
CA ILE A 780 54.15 -40.99 -10.88
C ILE A 780 54.14 -42.54 -10.90
N SER A 781 54.89 -43.21 -10.02
CA SER A 781 54.88 -44.68 -9.95
C SER A 781 53.50 -45.18 -9.53
N TYR A 782 52.95 -44.56 -8.49
CA TYR A 782 51.62 -44.89 -8.00
C TYR A 782 50.51 -44.53 -9.00
N CYS A 783 50.64 -43.42 -9.75
CA CYS A 783 49.72 -43.11 -10.85
C CYS A 783 49.72 -44.21 -11.93
N ASN A 784 50.89 -44.76 -12.27
CA ASN A 784 51.00 -45.83 -13.25
C ASN A 784 50.38 -47.15 -12.74
N GLU A 785 50.50 -47.45 -11.45
CA GLU A 785 49.83 -48.60 -10.82
C GLU A 785 48.31 -48.45 -10.89
N LEU A 786 47.77 -47.29 -10.52
CA LEU A 786 46.33 -47.00 -10.60
C LEU A 786 45.81 -47.06 -12.05
N GLU A 787 46.58 -46.57 -13.03
CA GLU A 787 46.22 -46.67 -14.45
C GLU A 787 46.17 -48.13 -14.93
N GLN A 788 47.10 -48.99 -14.50
CA GLN A 788 47.08 -50.42 -14.83
C GLN A 788 45.86 -51.12 -14.23
N ASP A 789 45.52 -50.82 -12.97
CA ASP A 789 44.34 -51.36 -12.31
C ASP A 789 43.06 -50.91 -13.03
N LEU A 790 42.91 -49.62 -13.34
CA LEU A 790 41.75 -49.10 -14.07
C LEU A 790 41.62 -49.68 -15.47
N ARG A 791 42.73 -49.94 -16.18
CA ARG A 791 42.72 -50.65 -17.47
C ARG A 791 42.20 -52.09 -17.34
N ARG A 792 42.61 -52.79 -16.29
CA ARG A 792 42.12 -54.14 -16.00
C ARG A 792 40.62 -54.14 -15.74
N TRP A 793 40.13 -53.14 -15.01
CA TRP A 793 38.70 -52.94 -14.75
C TRP A 793 37.91 -52.66 -16.03
N ASP A 794 38.40 -51.78 -16.91
CA ASP A 794 37.78 -51.49 -18.20
C ASP A 794 37.69 -52.74 -19.11
N THR A 795 38.76 -53.54 -19.13
CA THR A 795 38.81 -54.81 -19.88
C THR A 795 37.84 -55.84 -19.30
N LEU A 796 37.73 -55.95 -17.97
CA LEU A 796 36.78 -56.85 -17.34
C LEU A 796 35.34 -56.45 -17.65
N MET A 797 35.00 -55.16 -17.58
CA MET A 797 33.64 -54.67 -17.81
C MET A 797 33.19 -54.83 -19.27
N THR A 798 34.10 -54.66 -20.22
CA THR A 798 33.81 -54.81 -21.66
C THR A 798 33.58 -56.27 -22.08
N GLY A 799 34.11 -57.25 -21.35
CA GLY A 799 33.95 -58.68 -21.62
C GLY A 799 32.72 -59.35 -21.00
N THR A 800 31.84 -58.62 -20.30
CA THR A 800 30.67 -59.18 -19.59
C THR A 800 29.40 -59.24 -20.45
N ALA A 801 28.49 -60.16 -20.12
CA ALA A 801 27.25 -60.43 -20.87
C ALA A 801 26.17 -59.32 -20.76
N THR A 802 26.36 -58.29 -19.92
CA THR A 802 25.40 -57.20 -19.70
C THR A 802 26.07 -55.82 -19.83
N PRO A 803 26.42 -55.36 -21.05
CA PRO A 803 27.21 -54.14 -21.25
C PRO A 803 26.49 -52.84 -20.86
N GLU A 804 25.16 -52.79 -21.03
CA GLU A 804 24.33 -51.60 -20.80
C GLU A 804 24.31 -51.17 -19.32
N VAL A 805 24.22 -52.15 -18.41
CA VAL A 805 24.23 -51.95 -16.94
C VAL A 805 25.56 -51.37 -16.43
N LEU A 806 26.64 -51.50 -17.21
CA LEU A 806 27.98 -51.06 -16.83
C LEU A 806 28.38 -49.71 -17.46
N THR A 807 27.48 -49.03 -18.17
CA THR A 807 27.76 -47.73 -18.82
C THR A 807 28.23 -46.68 -17.81
N GLY A 808 27.53 -46.54 -16.68
CA GLY A 808 27.89 -45.62 -15.61
C GLY A 808 29.25 -45.92 -14.97
N PRO A 809 29.50 -47.13 -14.46
CA PRO A 809 30.81 -47.50 -13.93
C PRO A 809 31.97 -47.36 -14.92
N ARG A 810 31.76 -47.66 -16.20
CA ARG A 810 32.77 -47.45 -17.25
C ARG A 810 33.09 -45.98 -17.46
N LEU A 811 32.09 -45.08 -17.37
CA LEU A 811 32.32 -43.64 -17.38
C LEU A 811 33.23 -43.20 -16.23
N TYR A 812 33.02 -43.73 -15.03
CA TYR A 812 33.89 -43.46 -13.88
C TYR A 812 35.33 -43.93 -14.12
N VAL A 813 35.53 -45.14 -14.64
CA VAL A 813 36.86 -45.66 -15.00
C VAL A 813 37.54 -44.74 -16.02
N LEU A 814 36.86 -44.40 -17.13
CA LEU A 814 37.43 -43.54 -18.16
C LEU A 814 37.76 -42.13 -17.64
N CYS A 815 36.88 -41.53 -16.82
CA CYS A 815 37.11 -40.22 -16.21
C CYS A 815 38.31 -40.24 -15.26
N SER A 816 38.44 -41.28 -14.42
CA SER A 816 39.60 -41.47 -13.57
C SER A 816 40.91 -41.60 -14.36
N ARG A 817 40.89 -42.30 -15.50
CA ARG A 817 42.06 -42.44 -16.39
C ARG A 817 42.42 -41.13 -17.10
N ILE A 818 41.42 -40.34 -17.51
CA ILE A 818 41.59 -38.97 -18.06
C ILE A 818 42.31 -38.09 -17.02
N LEU A 819 41.85 -38.16 -15.77
CA LEU A 819 42.44 -37.45 -14.66
C LEU A 819 43.89 -37.91 -14.42
N LEU A 820 44.16 -39.21 -14.26
CA LEU A 820 45.53 -39.71 -14.07
C LEU A 820 46.48 -39.29 -15.19
N ASN A 821 46.04 -39.37 -16.45
CA ASN A 821 46.86 -38.97 -17.59
C ASN A 821 47.30 -37.50 -17.50
N ARG A 822 46.40 -36.61 -17.09
CA ARG A 822 46.69 -35.19 -16.88
C ARG A 822 47.63 -34.92 -15.69
N LEU A 823 47.58 -35.72 -14.61
CA LEU A 823 48.54 -35.63 -13.51
C LEU A 823 49.95 -36.07 -13.93
N MET A 824 50.04 -37.12 -14.75
CA MET A 824 51.32 -37.66 -15.22
C MET A 824 51.99 -36.79 -16.29
N HIS A 825 51.22 -36.01 -17.06
CA HIS A 825 51.72 -35.21 -18.18
C HIS A 825 51.29 -33.72 -18.10
N PRO A 826 51.65 -33.00 -17.02
CA PRO A 826 51.22 -31.62 -16.86
C PRO A 826 51.84 -30.69 -17.89
N GLY A 827 51.02 -29.99 -18.66
CA GLY A 827 51.47 -29.00 -19.66
C GLY A 827 51.69 -29.53 -21.08
N SER A 828 51.40 -30.79 -21.36
CA SER A 828 51.35 -31.32 -22.73
C SER A 828 50.06 -30.88 -23.44
N GLN A 829 50.15 -30.33 -24.66
CA GLN A 829 48.97 -30.19 -25.53
C GLN A 829 48.48 -31.60 -25.90
N THR A 830 47.17 -31.84 -25.75
CA THR A 830 46.44 -33.11 -25.93
C THR A 830 47.24 -34.22 -26.62
N ASP A 831 47.78 -35.15 -25.83
CA ASP A 831 48.31 -36.41 -26.37
C ASP A 831 47.16 -37.18 -27.06
N ASN A 832 47.46 -37.87 -28.16
CA ASN A 832 46.47 -38.64 -28.95
C ASN A 832 45.69 -39.61 -28.05
N PHE A 833 46.36 -40.16 -27.04
CA PHE A 833 45.76 -41.05 -26.06
C PHE A 833 44.68 -40.37 -25.18
N LEU A 834 44.90 -39.12 -24.74
CA LEU A 834 43.93 -38.37 -23.94
C LEU A 834 42.67 -38.03 -24.77
N SER A 835 42.88 -37.64 -26.03
CA SER A 835 41.80 -37.36 -26.98
C SER A 835 40.94 -38.60 -27.25
N GLU A 836 41.58 -39.78 -27.34
CA GLU A 836 40.91 -41.07 -27.49
C GLU A 836 40.07 -41.42 -26.25
N LEU A 837 40.62 -41.27 -25.04
CA LEU A 837 39.88 -41.49 -23.79
C LEU A 837 38.65 -40.59 -23.66
N ILE A 838 38.79 -39.29 -23.96
CA ILE A 838 37.67 -38.33 -23.94
C ILE A 838 36.62 -38.73 -24.97
N SER A 839 37.03 -39.10 -26.19
CA SER A 839 36.10 -39.49 -27.25
C SER A 839 35.31 -40.75 -26.89
N HIS A 840 35.97 -41.74 -26.28
CA HIS A 840 35.29 -42.94 -25.77
C HIS A 840 34.32 -42.64 -24.63
N ALA A 841 34.68 -41.74 -23.71
CA ALA A 841 33.79 -41.35 -22.63
C ALA A 841 32.57 -40.57 -23.16
N ILE A 842 32.76 -39.63 -24.10
CA ILE A 842 31.65 -38.90 -24.74
C ILE A 842 30.71 -39.85 -25.48
N LEU A 843 31.23 -40.89 -26.15
CA LEU A 843 30.40 -41.93 -26.77
C LEU A 843 29.50 -42.62 -25.73
N LEU A 844 30.03 -42.99 -24.57
CA LEU A 844 29.21 -43.56 -23.49
C LEU A 844 28.18 -42.56 -22.95
N VAL A 845 28.52 -41.26 -22.86
CA VAL A 845 27.56 -40.21 -22.48
C VAL A 845 26.37 -40.14 -23.45
N THR A 846 26.59 -40.35 -24.76
CA THR A 846 25.48 -40.38 -25.73
C THR A 846 24.55 -41.59 -25.59
N GLN A 847 25.01 -42.66 -24.93
CA GLN A 847 24.22 -43.87 -24.71
C GLN A 847 23.29 -43.75 -23.50
N LEU A 848 23.58 -42.83 -22.59
CA LEU A 848 22.74 -42.57 -21.42
C LEU A 848 21.35 -42.07 -21.82
N GLN A 849 20.33 -42.58 -21.13
CA GLN A 849 18.92 -42.28 -21.33
C GLN A 849 18.39 -41.55 -20.08
N PRO A 850 18.25 -40.20 -20.09
CA PRO A 850 17.86 -39.44 -18.91
C PRO A 850 16.55 -39.86 -18.22
N ALA A 851 15.61 -40.40 -18.98
CA ALA A 851 14.32 -40.89 -18.49
C ALA A 851 14.33 -42.39 -18.13
N GLN A 852 15.48 -43.07 -18.14
CA GLN A 852 15.61 -44.47 -17.71
C GLN A 852 16.74 -44.62 -16.68
N ASP A 853 17.83 -43.86 -16.83
CA ASP A 853 18.97 -43.79 -15.92
C ASP A 853 18.73 -42.81 -14.76
N TYR A 854 17.63 -42.94 -14.02
CA TYR A 854 17.12 -41.93 -13.07
C TYR A 854 18.08 -41.44 -11.96
N PHE A 855 19.26 -42.05 -11.80
CA PHE A 855 20.29 -41.64 -10.84
C PHE A 855 21.10 -40.44 -11.35
N ALA A 856 20.45 -39.30 -11.58
CA ALA A 856 21.13 -38.10 -12.08
C ALA A 856 22.40 -37.77 -11.29
N GLU A 857 22.35 -37.80 -9.96
CA GLU A 857 23.53 -37.50 -9.11
C GLU A 857 24.73 -38.41 -9.36
N TYR A 858 24.50 -39.68 -9.75
CA TYR A 858 25.54 -40.64 -10.10
C TYR A 858 26.40 -40.18 -11.29
N TYR A 859 25.85 -39.39 -12.20
CA TYR A 859 26.60 -38.92 -13.38
C TYR A 859 27.24 -37.54 -13.21
N SER A 860 27.02 -36.88 -12.07
CA SER A 860 27.46 -35.49 -11.86
C SER A 860 28.99 -35.35 -11.91
N TRP A 861 29.72 -36.25 -11.25
CA TRP A 861 31.19 -36.21 -11.23
C TRP A 861 31.82 -36.56 -12.61
N PRO A 862 31.43 -37.65 -13.30
CA PRO A 862 31.91 -37.90 -14.66
C PRO A 862 31.65 -36.75 -15.63
N PHE A 863 30.45 -36.15 -15.60
CA PHE A 863 30.12 -35.02 -16.46
C PHE A 863 30.94 -33.76 -16.16
N LEU A 864 31.25 -33.50 -14.89
CA LEU A 864 32.13 -32.41 -14.50
C LEU A 864 33.56 -32.62 -15.02
N VAL A 865 34.12 -33.81 -14.82
CA VAL A 865 35.47 -34.16 -15.30
C VAL A 865 35.52 -34.02 -16.82
N LEU A 866 34.56 -34.59 -17.55
CA LEU A 866 34.52 -34.47 -19.00
C LEU A 866 34.31 -33.02 -19.45
N GLY A 867 33.43 -32.26 -18.80
CA GLY A 867 33.18 -30.87 -19.16
C GLY A 867 34.38 -29.96 -18.95
N THR A 868 35.18 -30.21 -17.91
CA THR A 868 36.43 -29.48 -17.66
C THR A 868 37.57 -29.94 -18.58
N CYS A 869 37.47 -31.14 -19.15
CA CYS A 869 38.47 -31.70 -20.07
C CYS A 869 38.15 -31.51 -21.56
N ALA A 870 36.88 -31.35 -21.92
CA ALA A 870 36.41 -31.26 -23.30
C ALA A 870 36.83 -29.93 -23.96
N GLU A 871 37.59 -30.04 -25.05
CA GLU A 871 38.04 -28.88 -25.82
C GLU A 871 37.16 -28.62 -27.04
N LYS A 872 36.63 -29.68 -27.67
CA LYS A 872 35.75 -29.56 -28.83
C LYS A 872 34.39 -29.02 -28.42
N HIS A 873 33.89 -28.05 -29.17
CA HIS A 873 32.56 -27.48 -28.94
C HIS A 873 31.45 -28.55 -29.05
N SER A 874 31.58 -29.51 -29.98
CA SER A 874 30.64 -30.63 -30.14
C SER A 874 30.46 -31.43 -28.86
N ASP A 875 31.55 -31.74 -28.17
CA ASP A 875 31.55 -32.60 -26.99
C ASP A 875 30.91 -31.88 -25.80
N ARG A 876 31.14 -30.56 -25.68
CA ARG A 876 30.49 -29.70 -24.68
C ARG A 876 28.98 -29.62 -24.88
N GLN A 877 28.52 -29.54 -26.13
CA GLN A 877 27.09 -29.53 -26.45
C GLN A 877 26.43 -30.87 -26.12
N ILE A 878 27.10 -31.99 -26.41
CA ILE A 878 26.62 -33.33 -26.02
C ILE A 878 26.45 -33.42 -24.49
N LEU A 879 27.45 -32.97 -23.74
CA LEU A 879 27.39 -32.95 -22.27
C LEU A 879 26.27 -32.06 -21.74
N LEU A 880 26.12 -30.82 -22.24
CA LEU A 880 25.05 -29.92 -21.82
C LEU A 880 23.67 -30.50 -22.11
N SER A 881 23.48 -31.04 -23.32
CA SER A 881 22.23 -31.66 -23.72
C SER A 881 21.84 -32.79 -22.76
N GLN A 882 22.79 -33.65 -22.40
CA GLN A 882 22.52 -34.74 -21.47
C GLN A 882 22.27 -34.24 -20.03
N ILE A 883 23.05 -33.27 -19.53
CA ILE A 883 22.83 -32.66 -18.21
C ILE A 883 21.43 -32.04 -18.12
N GLN A 884 21.02 -31.29 -19.16
CA GLN A 884 19.69 -30.71 -19.25
C GLN A 884 18.60 -31.79 -19.33
N GLY A 885 18.83 -32.84 -20.11
CA GLY A 885 17.94 -33.99 -20.19
C GLY A 885 17.72 -34.64 -18.82
N PHE A 886 18.79 -34.88 -18.06
CA PHE A 886 18.70 -35.41 -16.70
C PHE A 886 17.97 -34.46 -15.75
N TRP A 887 18.26 -33.16 -15.82
CA TRP A 887 17.54 -32.17 -15.02
C TRP A 887 16.05 -32.14 -15.33
N GLN A 888 15.67 -32.15 -16.62
CA GLN A 888 14.27 -32.14 -17.04
C GLN A 888 13.52 -33.42 -16.63
N ALA A 889 14.16 -34.57 -16.78
CA ALA A 889 13.55 -35.87 -16.46
C ALA A 889 13.39 -36.09 -14.94
N THR A 890 14.33 -35.60 -14.13
CA THR A 890 14.40 -35.91 -12.68
C THR A 890 14.09 -34.74 -11.75
N ASN A 891 14.01 -33.51 -12.29
CA ASN A 891 13.98 -32.25 -11.54
C ASN A 891 15.14 -32.11 -10.51
N ASN A 892 16.28 -32.76 -10.77
CA ASN A 892 17.40 -32.76 -9.84
C ASN A 892 18.18 -31.43 -9.89
N GLY A 893 18.17 -30.70 -8.77
CA GLY A 893 18.83 -29.40 -8.66
C GLY A 893 20.36 -29.43 -8.81
N THR A 894 21.02 -30.58 -8.59
CA THR A 894 22.47 -30.76 -8.80
C THR A 894 22.83 -30.68 -10.27
N MET A 895 22.03 -31.26 -11.16
CA MET A 895 22.25 -31.17 -12.61
C MET A 895 22.12 -29.73 -13.12
N ARG A 896 21.12 -28.98 -12.63
CA ARG A 896 20.98 -27.56 -12.98
C ARG A 896 22.16 -26.72 -12.49
N ARG A 897 22.70 -27.03 -11.31
CA ARG A 897 23.92 -26.38 -10.82
C ARG A 897 25.14 -26.72 -11.68
N LEU A 898 25.30 -27.99 -12.05
CA LEU A 898 26.41 -28.45 -12.89
C LEU A 898 26.40 -27.78 -14.27
N GLU A 899 25.22 -27.64 -14.89
CA GLU A 899 25.04 -26.90 -16.14
C GLU A 899 25.55 -25.46 -16.02
N ASN A 900 25.14 -24.75 -14.96
CA ASN A 900 25.57 -23.37 -14.71
C ASN A 900 27.08 -23.29 -14.49
N MET A 901 27.66 -24.23 -13.73
CA MET A 901 29.10 -24.28 -13.44
C MET A 901 29.92 -24.48 -14.70
N LEU A 902 29.59 -25.48 -15.53
CA LEU A 902 30.31 -25.77 -16.76
C LEU A 902 30.14 -24.64 -17.80
N THR A 903 28.94 -24.08 -17.91
CA THR A 903 28.68 -22.93 -18.79
C THR A 903 29.55 -21.74 -18.38
N ALA A 904 29.58 -21.40 -17.09
CA ALA A 904 30.43 -20.32 -16.57
C ALA A 904 31.93 -20.60 -16.78
N TYR A 905 32.36 -21.85 -16.59
CA TYR A 905 33.74 -22.26 -16.85
C TYR A 905 34.14 -22.08 -18.32
N TRP A 906 33.28 -22.45 -19.26
CA TRP A 906 33.58 -22.30 -20.68
C TRP A 906 33.51 -20.86 -21.19
N THR A 907 32.67 -19.99 -20.60
CA THR A 907 32.54 -18.58 -21.03
C THR A 907 33.67 -17.68 -20.56
N ASN A 908 34.25 -17.94 -19.39
CA ASN A 908 35.22 -17.04 -18.77
C ASN A 908 36.67 -17.19 -19.27
N GLY A 909 36.94 -18.16 -20.17
CA GLY A 909 38.23 -18.35 -20.83
C GLY A 909 39.34 -18.94 -19.93
N LYS A 910 40.28 -19.70 -20.52
CA LYS A 910 41.40 -20.38 -19.84
C LYS A 910 42.47 -19.44 -19.22
N SER A 911 42.21 -18.13 -19.03
CA SER A 911 43.22 -17.18 -18.52
C SER A 911 43.41 -17.22 -17.00
N SER A 912 42.62 -18.01 -16.27
CA SER A 912 42.87 -18.36 -14.86
C SER A 912 43.61 -19.69 -14.71
N ALA A 913 44.58 -20.01 -15.57
CA ALA A 913 45.24 -21.31 -15.63
C ALA A 913 46.03 -21.75 -14.36
N GLN A 914 46.01 -20.98 -13.27
CA GLN A 914 46.45 -21.46 -11.94
C GLN A 914 45.28 -21.83 -10.99
N ASN A 915 44.05 -21.48 -11.33
CA ASN A 915 42.84 -21.78 -10.53
C ASN A 915 41.90 -22.81 -11.20
N ASN A 916 42.29 -23.44 -12.29
CA ASN A 916 41.42 -24.37 -13.03
C ASN A 916 41.54 -25.85 -12.60
N LEU A 917 42.38 -26.15 -11.61
CA LEU A 917 42.42 -27.47 -10.95
C LEU A 917 41.32 -27.64 -9.89
N TRP A 918 40.65 -26.56 -9.49
CA TRP A 918 39.69 -26.52 -8.37
C TRP A 918 38.22 -26.74 -8.76
N LEU A 919 37.96 -27.07 -10.03
CA LEU A 919 36.61 -27.38 -10.54
C LEU A 919 36.34 -28.88 -10.67
N ILE A 920 37.33 -29.75 -10.39
CA ILE A 920 37.14 -31.20 -10.30
C ILE A 920 37.03 -31.61 -8.85
#